data_AF-A0A4R5A6M5-F1
#
_entry.id   AF-A0A4R5A6M5-F1
#
_cell.length_a   1.000
_cell.length_b   1.000
_cell.length_c   1.000
_cell.angle_alpha   90.00
_cell.angle_beta   90.00
_cell.angle_gamma   90.00
#
_symmetry.space_group_name_H-M   'P 1'
#
loop_
_entity.id
_entity.type
_entity.pdbx_description
1 polymer ?
#
loop_
_entity_poly.entity_id
_entity_poly.type
_entity_poly.pdbx_seq_one_letter_code
_entity_poly.pdbx_strand_id
1 'polypeptide(L)'
;MDVFDTAALRERVLAAWSASPARFREDANAEDELARGAYRDRVVVELAQNAADAGARIGLPVRLLLRLDGSTLLATNTGAPLDAAGVEGLSTLRASTKRDDDTVGRFGVGFAAVLAVTDEPQVLTASGGGVRWSRAEAGAAAASVPGLAAELARRGEAVPVLRLPFPAAGAVPDGYDTAVELPLRDDAAVRLVRRLLTEIDDALLLALPWLGELVVDIDGEIRRLDAGAPTQLADGLVERRIGTRTWRLATRTGVAPDELMADRPFEERSRPGWSVTVAVPVSDEAGVRAPAALPPSLPAVVHAPTPTDDRTDLPALVIAGLPLDSSRRRVVPGALLDHLAAQVGEVYARLVASFVPPVPGAGVLRLVPGPLGVEAIDAVLHRAVRTALAATPFVPGADGERLRPEEVTLVDGLSRTGDPAALRGVVPGLPATDWWRPDVLAGLGASVTPLADVVDELAGDRQTPAAWRALYDALDGSDQESLGALPVPLADGRLVRGPRGLLVPGEVRPELLAPFDLRVVAPEAVHPLLYRLGAVDATAASVLRDPLVQGAVADLAESDDDPAPVAEAVLGLLAESGLDVADEPWLAGLPLTDATGAAVPARELLLPGSPLLAVLDADPAEFTVAPDLVGRFDPAVLRAAGVRDGFAVVRDTDVTLEPDTWHDLDDEDRWVDDVLAGLPGQPVPPLTGEFTAVADLDLVRDDAWPHVLEWLAADADARAAVVSPVRLTLAGGGQRDVPSYTAWWLRRHARIGGRPLTGLALPDADAVVRAVLPVADVPVDDAFAAAVGLARSPGDLDPDAVLTRLADDDLSLPAATLAQVYAALAAHDPAGVRPPDRIRVPDGVGSRVVRASSVVVCDGPHWLQLGLPGLVPGPVALADLLDVDLASDVHDAAVTGTGRRQPVPDAVASVLGAAPPTYVEHDDLRVGGVSVAWWPDGDDVHAATTDGLARGLAWTTGQWAKRWLLAEALADPDTLPGLLAEDAFD
;
A
#
# COMPACT_ATOMS: atom_id res chain seq x y z
N MET A 1 30.11 -83.16 -32.96
CA MET A 1 28.88 -83.99 -32.88
C MET A 1 27.72 -83.02 -32.91
N ASP A 2 26.72 -83.20 -33.79
CA ASP A 2 25.56 -82.31 -33.88
C ASP A 2 24.56 -82.65 -32.77
N VAL A 3 24.76 -82.09 -31.58
CA VAL A 3 23.98 -82.42 -30.37
C VAL A 3 22.55 -81.86 -30.43
N PHE A 4 22.29 -80.89 -31.31
CA PHE A 4 21.00 -80.19 -31.41
C PHE A 4 20.21 -80.53 -32.68
N ASP A 5 20.65 -81.51 -33.47
CA ASP A 5 20.02 -81.90 -34.73
C ASP A 5 19.80 -80.71 -35.69
N THR A 6 20.81 -79.84 -35.77
CA THR A 6 20.78 -78.64 -36.61
C THR A 6 20.63 -78.97 -38.10
N ALA A 7 21.13 -80.14 -38.52
CA ALA A 7 20.91 -80.65 -39.87
C ALA A 7 19.41 -80.85 -40.19
N ALA A 8 18.64 -81.50 -39.32
CA ALA A 8 17.22 -81.71 -39.56
C ALA A 8 16.42 -80.40 -39.56
N LEU A 9 16.77 -79.44 -38.69
CA LEU A 9 16.18 -78.09 -38.69
C LEU A 9 16.41 -77.39 -40.04
N ARG A 10 17.65 -77.41 -40.53
CA ARG A 10 18.05 -76.80 -41.80
C ARG A 10 17.34 -77.45 -42.98
N GLU A 11 17.26 -78.78 -43.01
CA GLU A 11 16.55 -79.53 -44.07
C GLU A 11 15.07 -79.18 -44.13
N ARG A 12 14.37 -79.05 -42.99
CA ARG A 12 12.96 -78.63 -42.94
C ARG A 12 12.76 -77.24 -43.57
N VAL A 13 13.63 -76.29 -43.25
CA VAL A 13 13.57 -74.92 -43.78
C VAL A 13 13.82 -74.91 -45.30
N LEU A 14 14.87 -75.56 -45.77
CA LEU A 14 15.19 -75.62 -47.20
C LEU A 14 14.08 -76.32 -48.00
N ALA A 15 13.48 -77.38 -47.46
CA ALA A 15 12.33 -78.04 -48.07
C ALA A 15 11.11 -77.09 -48.17
N ALA A 16 10.85 -76.29 -47.13
CA ALA A 16 9.78 -75.30 -47.14
C ALA A 16 10.02 -74.19 -48.18
N TRP A 17 11.24 -73.68 -48.29
CA TRP A 17 11.61 -72.70 -49.31
C TRP A 17 11.57 -73.27 -50.73
N SER A 18 11.95 -74.54 -50.89
CA SER A 18 11.83 -75.25 -52.18
C SER A 18 10.38 -75.44 -52.59
N ALA A 19 9.48 -75.72 -51.63
CA ALA A 19 8.06 -75.86 -51.90
C ALA A 19 7.38 -74.50 -52.17
N SER A 20 7.86 -73.42 -51.55
CA SER A 20 7.35 -72.05 -51.75
C SER A 20 8.46 -71.00 -51.61
N PRO A 21 8.99 -70.47 -52.73
CA PRO A 21 9.93 -69.35 -52.73
C PRO A 21 9.41 -68.07 -52.06
N ALA A 22 8.08 -67.95 -51.89
CA ALA A 22 7.50 -66.85 -51.12
C ALA A 22 7.88 -66.92 -49.63
N ARG A 23 8.02 -68.13 -49.05
CA ARG A 23 8.46 -68.30 -47.65
C ARG A 23 9.87 -67.81 -47.41
N PHE A 24 10.79 -68.05 -48.35
CA PHE A 24 12.14 -67.47 -48.29
C PHE A 24 12.09 -65.94 -48.22
N ARG A 25 11.23 -65.30 -49.02
CA ARG A 25 11.08 -63.83 -49.02
C ARG A 25 10.47 -63.32 -47.71
N GLU A 26 9.50 -64.03 -47.15
CA GLU A 26 8.90 -63.71 -45.86
C GLU A 26 9.94 -63.79 -44.73
N ASP A 27 10.71 -64.88 -44.67
CA ASP A 27 11.79 -65.06 -43.68
C ASP A 27 12.87 -63.99 -43.83
N ALA A 28 13.30 -63.69 -45.06
CA ALA A 28 14.33 -62.71 -45.33
C ALA A 28 13.87 -61.30 -44.94
N ASN A 29 12.63 -60.94 -45.28
CA ASN A 29 12.06 -59.65 -44.89
C ASN A 29 11.88 -59.53 -43.37
N ALA A 30 11.44 -60.60 -42.70
CA ALA A 30 11.23 -60.59 -41.26
C ALA A 30 12.55 -60.43 -40.47
N GLU A 31 13.61 -61.13 -40.86
CA GLU A 31 14.93 -60.94 -40.26
C GLU A 31 15.52 -59.56 -40.58
N ASP A 32 15.35 -59.08 -41.81
CA ASP A 32 15.85 -57.77 -42.22
C ASP A 32 15.18 -56.61 -41.48
N GLU A 33 13.84 -56.66 -41.34
CA GLU A 33 13.06 -55.68 -40.58
C GLU A 33 13.48 -55.62 -39.11
N LEU A 34 13.79 -56.77 -38.50
CA LEU A 34 14.28 -56.84 -37.12
C LEU A 34 15.71 -56.29 -37.02
N ALA A 35 16.63 -56.76 -37.87
CA ALA A 35 18.04 -56.40 -37.82
C ALA A 35 18.32 -54.92 -38.16
N ARG A 36 17.58 -54.34 -39.12
CA ARG A 36 17.76 -52.95 -39.58
C ARG A 36 16.76 -51.97 -38.97
N GLY A 37 15.66 -52.45 -38.42
CA GLY A 37 14.60 -51.64 -37.81
C GLY A 37 14.72 -51.53 -36.29
N ALA A 38 13.65 -51.91 -35.58
CA ALA A 38 13.45 -51.59 -34.16
C ALA A 38 14.45 -52.26 -33.18
N TYR A 39 15.18 -53.30 -33.60
CA TYR A 39 16.08 -54.05 -32.72
C TYR A 39 17.55 -53.71 -32.93
N ARG A 40 17.88 -52.77 -33.84
CA ARG A 40 19.26 -52.41 -34.20
C ARG A 40 20.14 -52.09 -32.99
N ASP A 41 19.62 -51.34 -32.03
CA ASP A 41 20.37 -50.84 -30.88
C ASP A 41 20.00 -51.59 -29.58
N ARG A 42 19.40 -52.79 -29.66
CA ARG A 42 18.91 -53.55 -28.48
C ARG A 42 19.75 -54.78 -28.12
N VAL A 43 20.80 -55.10 -28.89
CA VAL A 43 21.57 -56.35 -28.74
C VAL A 43 22.00 -56.63 -27.28
N VAL A 44 22.50 -55.63 -26.56
CA VAL A 44 22.93 -55.76 -25.17
C VAL A 44 21.78 -56.10 -24.22
N VAL A 45 20.66 -55.39 -24.35
CA VAL A 45 19.45 -55.58 -23.52
C VAL A 45 18.82 -56.94 -23.78
N GLU A 46 18.73 -57.37 -25.04
CA GLU A 46 18.17 -58.69 -25.40
C GLU A 46 19.07 -59.84 -24.90
N LEU A 47 20.40 -59.69 -24.94
CA LEU A 47 21.32 -60.66 -24.36
C LEU A 47 21.19 -60.74 -22.84
N ALA A 48 20.98 -59.59 -22.18
CA ALA A 48 20.74 -59.54 -20.74
C ALA A 48 19.39 -60.18 -20.36
N GLN A 49 18.33 -59.93 -21.13
CA GLN A 49 17.04 -60.56 -20.94
C GLN A 49 17.13 -62.08 -21.13
N ASN A 50 17.82 -62.55 -22.18
CA ASN A 50 18.05 -63.99 -22.41
C ASN A 50 18.77 -64.67 -21.22
N ALA A 51 19.75 -63.97 -20.63
CA ALA A 51 20.44 -64.45 -19.43
C ALA A 51 19.47 -64.49 -18.22
N ALA A 52 18.71 -63.43 -17.98
CA ALA A 52 17.73 -63.37 -16.90
C ALA A 52 16.65 -64.47 -17.03
N ASP A 53 16.15 -64.72 -18.24
CA ASP A 53 15.20 -65.80 -18.53
C ASP A 53 15.83 -67.19 -18.29
N ALA A 54 17.13 -67.34 -18.56
CA ALA A 54 17.87 -68.56 -18.25
C ALA A 54 17.99 -68.79 -16.74
N GLY A 55 18.14 -67.72 -15.95
CA GLY A 55 18.07 -67.75 -14.50
C GLY A 55 16.68 -68.10 -13.96
N ALA A 56 15.65 -67.47 -14.52
CA ALA A 56 14.25 -67.74 -14.17
C ALA A 56 13.89 -69.22 -14.35
N ARG A 57 14.36 -69.87 -15.42
CA ARG A 57 14.14 -71.31 -15.68
C ARG A 57 14.71 -72.23 -14.60
N ILE A 58 15.80 -71.84 -13.95
CA ILE A 58 16.43 -72.63 -12.87
C ILE A 58 16.12 -72.11 -11.47
N GLY A 59 15.37 -71.00 -11.36
CA GLY A 59 15.00 -70.38 -10.10
C GLY A 59 16.18 -69.77 -9.33
N LEU A 60 17.27 -69.40 -10.01
CA LEU A 60 18.47 -68.80 -9.39
C LEU A 60 18.86 -67.50 -10.10
N PRO A 61 19.31 -66.46 -9.37
CA PRO A 61 19.93 -65.30 -9.98
C PRO A 61 21.18 -65.68 -10.77
N VAL A 62 21.36 -65.09 -11.96
CA VAL A 62 22.48 -65.39 -12.85
C VAL A 62 23.54 -64.30 -12.84
N ARG A 63 24.78 -64.72 -13.11
CA ARG A 63 25.88 -63.84 -13.48
C ARG A 63 25.95 -63.71 -14.99
N LEU A 64 26.04 -62.50 -15.51
CA LEU A 64 26.26 -62.20 -16.94
C LEU A 64 27.59 -61.47 -17.11
N LEU A 65 28.43 -61.93 -18.05
CA LEU A 65 29.59 -61.18 -18.54
C LEU A 65 29.32 -60.73 -19.97
N LEU A 66 29.49 -59.43 -20.22
CA LEU A 66 29.52 -58.80 -21.52
C LEU A 66 30.94 -58.29 -21.78
N ARG A 67 31.69 -58.98 -22.64
CA ARG A 67 33.06 -58.61 -23.00
C ARG A 67 33.14 -58.15 -24.46
N LEU A 68 33.65 -56.95 -24.70
CA LEU A 68 34.07 -56.49 -26.01
C LEU A 68 35.60 -56.56 -26.07
N ASP A 69 36.14 -57.47 -26.88
CA ASP A 69 37.58 -57.61 -27.14
C ASP A 69 37.85 -57.29 -28.61
N GLY A 70 38.35 -56.08 -28.87
CA GLY A 70 38.58 -55.56 -30.22
C GLY A 70 37.27 -55.51 -31.03
N SER A 71 37.07 -56.49 -31.90
CA SER A 71 35.90 -56.63 -32.79
C SER A 71 35.00 -57.82 -32.45
N THR A 72 35.09 -58.38 -31.25
CA THR A 72 34.24 -59.52 -30.83
C THR A 72 33.48 -59.19 -29.55
N LEU A 73 32.16 -59.31 -29.58
CA LEU A 73 31.31 -59.24 -28.38
C LEU A 73 31.02 -60.67 -27.89
N LEU A 74 31.37 -60.94 -26.63
CA LEU A 74 31.09 -62.17 -25.91
C LEU A 74 30.08 -61.88 -24.80
N ALA A 75 28.93 -62.57 -24.82
CA ALA A 75 27.92 -62.50 -23.77
C ALA A 75 27.73 -63.88 -23.13
N THR A 76 28.15 -64.06 -21.87
CA THR A 76 28.14 -65.37 -21.21
C THR A 76 27.44 -65.35 -19.86
N ASN A 77 26.63 -66.37 -19.56
CA ASN A 77 25.80 -66.43 -18.36
C ASN A 77 25.81 -67.80 -17.65
N THR A 78 25.45 -67.80 -16.36
CA THR A 78 25.38 -68.98 -15.48
C THR A 78 23.96 -69.58 -15.36
N GLY A 79 23.09 -69.33 -16.34
CA GLY A 79 21.70 -69.78 -16.34
C GLY A 79 21.52 -71.16 -16.96
N ALA A 80 20.25 -71.57 -17.15
CA ALA A 80 19.90 -72.80 -17.86
C ALA A 80 20.70 -72.95 -19.19
N PRO A 81 21.46 -74.04 -19.38
CA PRO A 81 22.17 -74.31 -20.62
C PRO A 81 21.24 -74.36 -21.84
N LEU A 82 21.78 -74.03 -23.02
CA LEU A 82 21.06 -74.15 -24.29
C LEU A 82 20.67 -75.62 -24.58
N ASP A 83 19.40 -75.85 -24.89
CA ASP A 83 18.83 -77.14 -25.26
C ASP A 83 18.32 -77.15 -26.72
N ALA A 84 17.91 -78.33 -27.22
CA ALA A 84 17.44 -78.47 -28.61
C ALA A 84 16.17 -77.64 -28.91
N ALA A 85 15.25 -77.53 -27.94
CA ALA A 85 14.06 -76.70 -28.06
C ALA A 85 14.42 -75.20 -28.13
N GLY A 86 15.44 -74.79 -27.38
CA GLY A 86 16.04 -73.46 -27.46
C GLY A 86 16.63 -73.17 -28.83
N VAL A 87 17.40 -74.11 -29.41
CA VAL A 87 17.96 -73.96 -30.78
C VAL A 87 16.87 -73.84 -31.84
N GLU A 88 15.82 -74.65 -31.76
CA GLU A 88 14.65 -74.52 -32.64
C GLU A 88 13.96 -73.15 -32.44
N GLY A 89 13.81 -72.70 -31.20
CA GLY A 89 13.27 -71.39 -30.86
C GLY A 89 14.12 -70.21 -31.35
N LEU A 90 15.44 -70.31 -31.33
CA LEU A 90 16.36 -69.31 -31.89
C LEU A 90 16.34 -69.29 -33.43
N SER A 91 16.00 -70.43 -34.05
CA SER A 91 16.01 -70.59 -35.50
C SER A 91 14.64 -70.35 -36.16
N THR A 92 13.57 -70.22 -35.37
CA THR A 92 12.20 -69.94 -35.82
C THR A 92 11.79 -68.52 -35.36
N LEU A 93 11.02 -67.77 -36.16
CA LEU A 93 10.63 -66.37 -35.84
C LEU A 93 9.12 -66.40 -35.75
N ARG A 94 8.59 -65.83 -34.66
CA ARG A 94 7.15 -65.68 -34.44
C ARG A 94 6.37 -67.01 -34.34
N ALA A 95 7.05 -68.16 -34.22
CA ALA A 95 6.43 -69.44 -33.90
C ALA A 95 6.89 -69.88 -32.50
N SER A 96 6.03 -69.73 -31.49
CA SER A 96 6.31 -70.26 -30.16
C SER A 96 6.09 -71.78 -30.15
N THR A 97 7.10 -72.56 -29.79
CA THR A 97 6.98 -74.02 -29.60
C THR A 97 6.43 -74.42 -28.23
N LYS A 98 6.24 -73.48 -27.29
CA LYS A 98 5.83 -73.78 -25.91
C LYS A 98 4.36 -73.42 -25.68
N ARG A 99 3.55 -74.43 -25.31
CA ARG A 99 2.11 -74.29 -25.04
C ARG A 99 1.77 -74.10 -23.54
N ASP A 100 2.68 -74.36 -22.60
CA ASP A 100 2.34 -74.45 -21.17
C ASP A 100 3.43 -73.92 -20.19
N ASP A 101 4.01 -72.73 -20.38
CA ASP A 101 4.90 -72.16 -19.32
C ASP A 101 4.85 -70.63 -19.20
N ASP A 102 4.88 -70.17 -17.94
CA ASP A 102 4.70 -68.79 -17.45
C ASP A 102 5.88 -67.83 -17.75
N THR A 103 6.83 -68.22 -18.61
CA THR A 103 8.00 -67.39 -18.93
C THR A 103 7.70 -66.41 -20.08
N VAL A 104 7.97 -65.13 -19.83
CA VAL A 104 7.84 -64.02 -20.80
C VAL A 104 8.84 -64.22 -21.94
N GLY A 105 8.36 -64.42 -23.17
CA GLY A 105 9.22 -64.43 -24.34
C GLY A 105 8.60 -65.11 -25.57
N ARG A 106 8.42 -64.35 -26.66
CA ARG A 106 8.38 -64.93 -28.01
C ARG A 106 9.81 -65.39 -28.31
N PHE A 107 10.13 -66.66 -28.08
CA PHE A 107 11.44 -67.23 -28.38
C PHE A 107 11.84 -66.90 -29.84
N GLY A 108 13.07 -66.43 -30.03
CA GLY A 108 13.67 -66.14 -31.35
C GLY A 108 13.59 -64.69 -31.84
N VAL A 109 12.61 -63.89 -31.41
CA VAL A 109 12.48 -62.49 -31.90
C VAL A 109 13.53 -61.55 -31.28
N GLY A 110 13.83 -61.72 -29.99
CA GLY A 110 14.85 -60.92 -29.30
C GLY A 110 16.28 -61.25 -29.72
N PHE A 111 16.57 -62.54 -29.99
CA PHE A 111 17.89 -62.97 -30.44
C PHE A 111 18.23 -62.43 -31.85
N ALA A 112 17.24 -62.18 -32.71
CA ALA A 112 17.47 -61.55 -34.01
C ALA A 112 18.16 -60.19 -33.94
N ALA A 113 18.12 -59.50 -32.78
CA ALA A 113 18.87 -58.27 -32.55
C ALA A 113 20.39 -58.42 -32.76
N VAL A 114 20.96 -59.63 -32.60
CA VAL A 114 22.39 -59.87 -32.84
C VAL A 114 22.77 -59.63 -34.31
N LEU A 115 21.85 -59.85 -35.25
CA LEU A 115 22.09 -59.65 -36.69
C LEU A 115 22.27 -58.16 -37.07
N ALA A 116 21.95 -57.24 -36.16
CA ALA A 116 22.27 -55.83 -36.34
C ALA A 116 23.80 -55.59 -36.34
N VAL A 117 24.55 -56.41 -35.61
CA VAL A 117 25.98 -56.20 -35.33
C VAL A 117 26.88 -57.32 -35.85
N THR A 118 26.36 -58.53 -36.10
CA THR A 118 27.13 -59.66 -36.62
C THR A 118 26.42 -60.36 -37.79
N ASP A 119 27.20 -61.00 -38.66
CA ASP A 119 26.70 -61.92 -39.69
C ASP A 119 26.94 -63.39 -39.34
N GLU A 120 27.66 -63.66 -38.26
CA GLU A 120 28.10 -65.01 -37.86
C GLU A 120 27.91 -65.27 -36.35
N PRO A 121 26.67 -65.15 -35.82
CA PRO A 121 26.44 -65.37 -34.40
C PRO A 121 26.66 -66.84 -34.02
N GLN A 122 27.26 -67.06 -32.86
CA GLN A 122 27.51 -68.39 -32.30
C GLN A 122 27.05 -68.47 -30.85
N VAL A 123 26.49 -69.62 -30.46
CA VAL A 123 26.11 -69.94 -29.08
C VAL A 123 26.73 -71.27 -28.67
N LEU A 124 27.52 -71.25 -27.60
CA LEU A 124 28.23 -72.36 -27.00
C LEU A 124 27.58 -72.73 -25.66
N THR A 125 27.61 -74.02 -25.33
CA THR A 125 27.15 -74.55 -24.04
C THR A 125 28.26 -75.31 -23.33
N ALA A 126 28.32 -75.23 -22.01
CA ALA A 126 29.36 -75.86 -21.18
C ALA A 126 29.41 -77.39 -21.32
N SER A 127 28.35 -78.02 -21.83
CA SER A 127 28.32 -79.45 -22.16
C SER A 127 29.15 -79.84 -23.40
N GLY A 128 29.86 -78.88 -24.03
CA GLY A 128 30.85 -79.15 -25.09
C GLY A 128 30.28 -79.13 -26.52
N GLY A 129 29.06 -78.65 -26.70
CA GLY A 129 28.42 -78.44 -27.99
C GLY A 129 28.07 -76.96 -28.24
N GLY A 130 27.54 -76.67 -29.42
CA GLY A 130 27.08 -75.33 -29.77
C GLY A 130 26.33 -75.29 -31.09
N VAL A 131 25.72 -74.15 -31.36
CA VAL A 131 25.09 -73.80 -32.63
C VAL A 131 25.67 -72.49 -33.12
N ARG A 132 25.84 -72.36 -34.44
CA ARG A 132 26.24 -71.12 -35.09
C ARG A 132 25.40 -70.89 -36.33
N TRP A 133 25.36 -69.65 -36.76
CA TRP A 133 24.79 -69.24 -38.03
C TRP A 133 25.86 -68.45 -38.80
N SER A 134 25.82 -68.49 -40.13
CA SER A 134 26.69 -67.68 -40.98
C SER A 134 25.90 -67.21 -42.19
N ARG A 135 25.95 -65.91 -42.48
CA ARG A 135 25.33 -65.34 -43.69
C ARG A 135 25.88 -65.99 -44.97
N ALA A 136 27.18 -66.28 -45.02
CA ALA A 136 27.81 -66.89 -46.17
C ALA A 136 27.31 -68.33 -46.40
N GLU A 137 27.27 -69.14 -45.33
CA GLU A 137 26.75 -70.53 -45.43
C GLU A 137 25.24 -70.57 -45.67
N ALA A 138 24.48 -69.63 -45.10
CA ALA A 138 23.05 -69.48 -45.39
C ALA A 138 22.81 -69.15 -46.86
N GLY A 139 23.60 -68.24 -47.45
CA GLY A 139 23.55 -67.91 -48.87
C GLY A 139 23.90 -69.11 -49.76
N ALA A 140 24.94 -69.87 -49.41
CA ALA A 140 25.32 -71.08 -50.13
C ALA A 140 24.26 -72.18 -50.06
N ALA A 141 23.66 -72.39 -48.88
CA ALA A 141 22.57 -73.34 -48.68
C ALA A 141 21.31 -72.92 -49.47
N ALA A 142 20.94 -71.64 -49.46
CA ALA A 142 19.82 -71.13 -50.25
C ALA A 142 20.06 -71.26 -51.77
N ALA A 143 21.30 -71.07 -52.24
CA ALA A 143 21.67 -71.24 -53.64
C ALA A 143 21.52 -72.69 -54.15
N SER A 144 21.53 -73.68 -53.24
CA SER A 144 21.25 -75.08 -53.58
C SER A 144 19.78 -75.37 -53.91
N VAL A 145 18.88 -74.41 -53.64
CA VAL A 145 17.44 -74.52 -53.95
C VAL A 145 17.17 -73.93 -55.34
N PRO A 146 16.82 -74.74 -56.36
CA PRO A 146 16.71 -74.27 -57.75
C PRO A 146 15.73 -73.10 -57.95
N GLY A 147 14.67 -73.04 -57.14
CA GLY A 147 13.63 -72.01 -57.22
C GLY A 147 14.01 -70.63 -56.67
N LEU A 148 15.20 -70.47 -56.04
CA LEU A 148 15.60 -69.21 -55.38
C LEU A 148 16.61 -68.37 -56.17
N ALA A 149 17.17 -68.86 -57.27
CA ALA A 149 18.28 -68.21 -57.97
C ALA A 149 17.99 -66.73 -58.37
N ALA A 150 16.81 -66.46 -58.92
CA ALA A 150 16.41 -65.09 -59.29
C ALA A 150 16.22 -64.17 -58.07
N GLU A 151 15.74 -64.72 -56.96
CA GLU A 151 15.53 -63.97 -55.73
C GLU A 151 16.86 -63.63 -55.04
N LEU A 152 17.80 -64.58 -55.01
CA LEU A 152 19.15 -64.39 -54.49
C LEU A 152 19.92 -63.34 -55.31
N ALA A 153 19.82 -63.37 -56.64
CA ALA A 153 20.42 -62.35 -57.51
C ALA A 153 19.89 -60.94 -57.22
N ARG A 154 18.60 -60.82 -56.84
CA ARG A 154 17.96 -59.55 -56.51
C ARG A 154 18.34 -59.04 -55.11
N ARG A 155 18.40 -59.92 -54.12
CA ARG A 155 18.65 -59.57 -52.71
C ARG A 155 20.13 -59.45 -52.35
N GLY A 156 21.01 -60.05 -53.14
CA GLY A 156 22.44 -60.14 -52.82
C GLY A 156 22.64 -60.85 -51.47
N GLU A 157 23.31 -60.17 -50.53
CA GLU A 157 23.67 -60.71 -49.21
C GLU A 157 22.50 -60.71 -48.20
N ALA A 158 21.33 -60.17 -48.54
CA ALA A 158 20.14 -60.12 -47.68
C ALA A 158 19.35 -61.45 -47.67
N VAL A 159 19.97 -62.49 -47.09
CA VAL A 159 19.38 -63.83 -46.90
C VAL A 159 18.98 -64.08 -45.43
N PRO A 160 18.01 -64.98 -45.15
CA PRO A 160 17.67 -65.38 -43.78
C PRO A 160 18.82 -66.18 -43.16
N VAL A 161 19.45 -65.63 -42.13
CA VAL A 161 20.62 -66.19 -41.44
C VAL A 161 20.17 -67.13 -40.33
N LEU A 162 19.28 -66.69 -39.44
CA LEU A 162 18.91 -67.47 -38.24
C LEU A 162 18.10 -68.73 -38.56
N ARG A 163 17.56 -68.85 -39.78
CA ARG A 163 16.80 -70.05 -40.20
C ARG A 163 17.64 -71.29 -40.40
N LEU A 164 18.93 -71.13 -40.63
CA LEU A 164 19.81 -72.22 -41.04
C LEU A 164 20.89 -72.41 -39.97
N PRO A 165 20.59 -73.14 -38.88
CA PRO A 165 21.58 -73.43 -37.85
C PRO A 165 22.63 -74.44 -38.36
N PHE A 166 23.85 -74.31 -37.87
CA PHE A 166 24.97 -75.21 -38.10
C PHE A 166 25.59 -75.63 -36.77
N PRO A 167 26.20 -76.82 -36.67
CA PRO A 167 26.89 -77.22 -35.45
C PRO A 167 28.11 -76.32 -35.21
N ALA A 168 28.30 -75.88 -33.97
CA ALA A 168 29.48 -75.15 -33.52
C ALA A 168 30.28 -75.97 -32.51
N ALA A 169 31.58 -75.73 -32.46
CA ALA A 169 32.47 -76.27 -31.46
C ALA A 169 33.29 -75.13 -30.86
N GLY A 170 33.39 -75.10 -29.54
CA GLY A 170 34.08 -74.06 -28.78
C GLY A 170 33.96 -74.33 -27.29
N ALA A 171 34.66 -73.56 -26.48
CA ALA A 171 34.60 -73.64 -25.02
C ALA A 171 33.87 -72.42 -24.46
N VAL A 172 32.99 -72.64 -23.47
CA VAL A 172 32.44 -71.56 -22.67
C VAL A 172 33.51 -71.10 -21.67
N PRO A 173 33.67 -69.79 -21.39
CA PRO A 173 34.60 -69.32 -20.37
C PRO A 173 34.38 -69.99 -19.01
N ASP A 174 35.48 -70.23 -18.28
CA ASP A 174 35.44 -70.90 -16.98
C ASP A 174 34.45 -70.22 -16.01
N GLY A 175 33.57 -71.02 -15.41
CA GLY A 175 32.56 -70.55 -14.46
C GLY A 175 31.31 -69.93 -15.10
N TYR A 176 31.03 -70.22 -16.37
CA TYR A 176 29.76 -69.91 -17.05
C TYR A 176 29.21 -71.13 -17.79
N ASP A 177 27.91 -71.11 -18.10
CA ASP A 177 27.17 -72.25 -18.66
C ASP A 177 26.82 -72.08 -20.14
N THR A 178 26.58 -70.85 -20.58
CA THR A 178 26.26 -70.50 -21.97
C THR A 178 27.09 -69.29 -22.41
N ALA A 179 27.64 -69.31 -23.63
CA ALA A 179 28.35 -68.18 -24.23
C ALA A 179 27.80 -67.85 -25.62
N VAL A 180 27.44 -66.59 -25.83
CA VAL A 180 27.07 -66.04 -27.14
C VAL A 180 28.26 -65.24 -27.66
N GLU A 181 28.87 -65.69 -28.75
CA GLU A 181 30.01 -65.06 -29.40
C GLU A 181 29.55 -64.39 -30.69
N LEU A 182 29.83 -63.09 -30.81
CA LEU A 182 29.39 -62.25 -31.91
C LEU A 182 30.61 -61.53 -32.52
N PRO A 183 31.21 -62.08 -33.59
CA PRO A 183 32.19 -61.35 -34.40
C PRO A 183 31.49 -60.15 -35.05
N LEU A 184 31.92 -58.94 -34.70
CA LEU A 184 31.27 -57.71 -35.16
C LEU A 184 31.65 -57.42 -36.62
N ARG A 185 30.64 -57.18 -37.45
CA ARG A 185 30.78 -57.10 -38.92
C ARG A 185 31.72 -55.98 -39.39
N ASP A 186 31.67 -54.83 -38.72
CA ASP A 186 32.34 -53.60 -39.15
C ASP A 186 32.56 -52.63 -37.97
N ASP A 187 33.36 -51.57 -38.20
CA ASP A 187 33.65 -50.55 -37.18
C ASP A 187 32.39 -49.84 -36.65
N ALA A 188 31.30 -49.79 -37.43
CA ALA A 188 30.05 -49.18 -36.96
C ALA A 188 29.34 -50.07 -35.93
N ALA A 189 29.36 -51.39 -36.14
CA ALA A 189 28.90 -52.36 -35.14
C ALA A 189 29.75 -52.31 -33.86
N VAL A 190 31.07 -52.18 -33.97
CA VAL A 190 31.98 -51.99 -32.81
C VAL A 190 31.61 -50.74 -32.02
N ARG A 191 31.45 -49.59 -32.71
CA ARG A 191 31.05 -48.33 -32.05
C ARG A 191 29.69 -48.43 -31.37
N LEU A 192 28.73 -49.09 -32.02
CA LEU A 192 27.38 -49.31 -31.48
C LEU A 192 27.45 -50.15 -30.20
N VAL A 193 28.10 -51.32 -30.23
CA VAL A 193 28.22 -52.19 -29.05
C VAL A 193 28.95 -51.49 -27.92
N ARG A 194 30.07 -50.81 -28.20
CA ARG A 194 30.81 -50.05 -27.17
C ARG A 194 29.92 -49.01 -26.48
N ARG A 195 29.12 -48.26 -27.25
CA ARG A 195 28.17 -47.30 -26.71
C ARG A 195 27.14 -47.99 -25.81
N LEU A 196 26.47 -49.04 -26.30
CA LEU A 196 25.45 -49.77 -25.54
C LEU A 196 26.00 -50.37 -24.24
N LEU A 197 27.24 -50.90 -24.25
CA LEU A 197 27.90 -51.41 -23.04
C LEU A 197 28.24 -50.31 -22.05
N THR A 198 28.59 -49.11 -22.53
CA THR A 198 28.90 -47.94 -21.70
C THR A 198 27.64 -47.41 -21.00
N GLU A 199 26.51 -47.39 -21.73
CA GLU A 199 25.20 -46.90 -21.27
C GLU A 199 24.50 -47.82 -20.25
N ILE A 200 25.00 -49.03 -20.00
CA ILE A 200 24.45 -49.91 -18.96
C ILE A 200 24.52 -49.25 -17.58
N ASP A 201 23.42 -49.33 -16.84
CA ASP A 201 23.31 -48.83 -15.48
C ASP A 201 22.40 -49.69 -14.57
N ASP A 202 22.05 -49.14 -13.40
CA ASP A 202 21.27 -49.79 -12.35
C ASP A 202 19.89 -50.28 -12.85
N ALA A 203 19.25 -49.59 -13.81
CA ALA A 203 17.91 -49.94 -14.28
C ALA A 203 17.86 -51.34 -14.89
N LEU A 204 18.94 -51.81 -15.52
CA LEU A 204 18.95 -53.14 -16.12
C LEU A 204 18.76 -54.25 -15.07
N LEU A 205 19.42 -54.12 -13.90
CA LEU A 205 19.28 -55.10 -12.80
C LEU A 205 17.97 -54.90 -12.01
N LEU A 206 17.38 -53.70 -12.04
CA LEU A 206 16.07 -53.42 -11.46
C LEU A 206 14.94 -53.98 -12.34
N ALA A 207 15.07 -53.88 -13.66
CA ALA A 207 14.13 -54.39 -14.65
C ALA A 207 14.18 -55.92 -14.81
N LEU A 208 15.37 -56.52 -14.62
CA LEU A 208 15.60 -57.96 -14.76
C LEU A 208 15.93 -58.57 -13.40
N PRO A 209 14.93 -58.95 -12.57
CA PRO A 209 15.16 -59.36 -11.18
C PRO A 209 16.01 -60.62 -11.03
N TRP A 210 16.04 -61.48 -12.05
CA TRP A 210 16.87 -62.69 -12.13
C TRP A 210 18.33 -62.44 -12.51
N LEU A 211 18.70 -61.20 -12.86
CA LEU A 211 20.09 -60.81 -13.11
C LEU A 211 20.74 -60.39 -11.78
N GLY A 212 21.59 -61.25 -11.22
CA GLY A 212 22.22 -61.04 -9.92
C GLY A 212 23.55 -60.28 -9.98
N GLU A 213 24.34 -60.53 -11.01
CA GLU A 213 25.64 -59.88 -11.26
C GLU A 213 25.81 -59.62 -12.75
N LEU A 214 26.32 -58.43 -13.08
CA LEU A 214 26.67 -58.02 -14.44
C LEU A 214 28.11 -57.50 -14.48
N VAL A 215 28.94 -58.17 -15.26
CA VAL A 215 30.33 -57.80 -15.53
C VAL A 215 30.40 -57.26 -16.95
N VAL A 216 30.88 -56.03 -17.11
CA VAL A 216 31.12 -55.40 -18.42
C VAL A 216 32.63 -55.23 -18.57
N ASP A 217 33.21 -55.81 -19.61
CA ASP A 217 34.65 -55.80 -19.89
C ASP A 217 34.87 -55.21 -21.29
N ILE A 218 35.39 -54.00 -21.37
CA ILE A 218 35.66 -53.32 -22.65
C ILE A 218 37.17 -53.19 -22.81
N ASP A 219 37.76 -54.01 -23.68
CA ASP A 219 39.20 -54.07 -23.93
C ASP A 219 40.06 -54.16 -22.65
N GLY A 220 39.60 -54.89 -21.64
CA GLY A 220 40.28 -55.06 -20.35
C GLY A 220 39.85 -54.08 -19.26
N GLU A 221 39.02 -53.07 -19.56
CA GLU A 221 38.39 -52.21 -18.57
C GLU A 221 37.14 -52.87 -17.99
N ILE A 222 37.22 -53.32 -16.74
CA ILE A 222 36.16 -54.11 -16.09
C ILE A 222 35.31 -53.23 -15.16
N ARG A 223 34.00 -53.19 -15.43
CA ARG A 223 32.96 -52.63 -14.56
C ARG A 223 32.06 -53.75 -14.05
N ARG A 224 31.76 -53.75 -12.74
CA ARG A 224 30.87 -54.73 -12.11
C ARG A 224 29.66 -54.03 -11.50
N LEU A 225 28.48 -54.61 -11.71
CA LEU A 225 27.21 -54.20 -11.11
C LEU A 225 26.59 -55.43 -10.46
N ASP A 226 26.39 -55.38 -9.15
CA ASP A 226 25.81 -56.47 -8.37
C ASP A 226 24.47 -56.05 -7.78
N ALA A 227 23.49 -56.94 -7.81
CA ALA A 227 22.20 -56.73 -7.17
C ALA A 227 22.14 -57.49 -5.85
N GLY A 228 22.36 -56.79 -4.75
CA GLY A 228 22.35 -57.34 -3.41
C GLY A 228 20.99 -57.94 -3.01
N ALA A 229 20.97 -58.66 -1.88
CA ALA A 229 19.74 -59.21 -1.33
C ALA A 229 18.74 -58.09 -0.98
N PRO A 230 17.46 -58.21 -1.36
CA PRO A 230 16.45 -57.23 -0.99
C PRO A 230 16.15 -57.29 0.52
N THR A 231 15.95 -56.13 1.13
CA THR A 231 15.48 -55.96 2.51
C THR A 231 14.00 -55.58 2.49
N GLN A 232 13.15 -56.41 3.09
CA GLN A 232 11.71 -56.15 3.13
C GLN A 232 11.39 -55.00 4.11
N LEU A 233 10.62 -54.01 3.66
CA LEU A 233 10.08 -52.94 4.51
C LEU A 233 8.60 -53.16 4.85
N ALA A 234 7.80 -53.53 3.84
CA ALA A 234 6.38 -53.87 3.95
C ALA A 234 5.99 -54.74 2.74
N ASP A 235 4.75 -55.26 2.68
CA ASP A 235 4.33 -56.07 1.53
C ASP A 235 4.47 -55.30 0.19
N GLY A 236 5.17 -55.91 -0.75
CA GLY A 236 5.54 -55.27 -2.03
C GLY A 236 6.43 -54.03 -1.90
N LEU A 237 7.07 -53.74 -0.76
CA LEU A 237 7.99 -52.62 -0.56
C LEU A 237 9.34 -53.13 -0.03
N VAL A 238 10.40 -52.89 -0.78
CA VAL A 238 11.76 -53.39 -0.46
C VAL A 238 12.82 -52.31 -0.67
N GLU A 239 13.94 -52.46 0.01
CA GLU A 239 15.19 -51.78 -0.35
C GLU A 239 16.19 -52.77 -0.92
N ARG A 240 16.85 -52.41 -2.02
CA ARG A 240 17.85 -53.26 -2.67
C ARG A 240 19.05 -52.42 -3.08
N ARG A 241 20.25 -52.91 -2.79
CA ARG A 241 21.50 -52.28 -3.25
C ARG A 241 21.84 -52.78 -4.66
N ILE A 242 21.99 -51.86 -5.60
CA ILE A 242 22.51 -52.10 -6.95
C ILE A 242 23.86 -51.37 -7.06
N GLY A 243 24.94 -52.14 -7.18
CA GLY A 243 26.30 -51.61 -7.11
C GLY A 243 26.54 -50.84 -5.79
N THR A 244 26.68 -49.52 -5.90
CA THR A 244 26.90 -48.61 -4.76
C THR A 244 25.66 -47.85 -4.33
N ARG A 245 24.53 -47.95 -5.04
CA ARG A 245 23.28 -47.23 -4.70
C ARG A 245 22.28 -48.15 -4.05
N THR A 246 21.62 -47.66 -3.02
CA THR A 246 20.44 -48.31 -2.46
C THR A 246 19.20 -47.73 -3.13
N TRP A 247 18.31 -48.61 -3.56
CA TRP A 247 17.05 -48.29 -4.20
C TRP A 247 15.91 -48.75 -3.31
N ARG A 248 14.90 -47.91 -3.10
CA ARG A 248 13.62 -48.33 -2.52
C ARG A 248 12.64 -48.59 -3.64
N LEU A 249 12.03 -49.77 -3.65
CA LEU A 249 11.13 -50.24 -4.68
C LEU A 249 9.77 -50.57 -4.10
N ALA A 250 8.71 -50.11 -4.73
CA ALA A 250 7.36 -50.59 -4.52
C ALA A 250 6.92 -51.39 -5.74
N THR A 251 6.45 -52.61 -5.54
CA THR A 251 6.05 -53.54 -6.60
C THR A 251 4.63 -54.05 -6.37
N ARG A 252 3.89 -54.23 -7.46
CA ARG A 252 2.58 -54.89 -7.48
C ARG A 252 2.44 -55.70 -8.77
N THR A 253 1.79 -56.85 -8.66
CA THR A 253 1.43 -57.72 -9.78
C THR A 253 -0.08 -57.94 -9.79
N GLY A 254 -0.64 -58.24 -10.95
CA GLY A 254 -2.06 -58.56 -11.08
C GLY A 254 -2.38 -59.17 -12.43
N VAL A 255 -3.67 -59.28 -12.71
CA VAL A 255 -4.21 -59.82 -13.97
C VAL A 255 -5.11 -58.76 -14.60
N ALA A 256 -4.90 -58.46 -15.88
CA ALA A 256 -5.72 -57.51 -16.63
C ALA A 256 -7.09 -58.14 -16.96
N PRO A 257 -8.21 -57.41 -16.81
CA PRO A 257 -9.53 -57.87 -17.26
C PRO A 257 -9.55 -58.24 -18.74
N ASP A 258 -10.30 -59.29 -19.08
CA ASP A 258 -10.40 -59.82 -20.45
C ASP A 258 -10.89 -58.76 -21.45
N GLU A 259 -11.77 -57.85 -21.03
CA GLU A 259 -12.30 -56.78 -21.88
C GLU A 259 -11.21 -55.79 -22.30
N LEU A 260 -10.23 -55.50 -21.43
CA LEU A 260 -9.11 -54.61 -21.73
C LEU A 260 -8.07 -55.28 -22.65
N MET A 261 -8.07 -56.61 -22.72
CA MET A 261 -7.18 -57.41 -23.55
C MET A 261 -7.77 -57.70 -24.93
N ALA A 262 -9.06 -57.39 -25.18
CA ALA A 262 -9.80 -57.82 -26.37
C ALA A 262 -9.11 -57.52 -27.70
N ASP A 263 -8.50 -56.33 -27.82
CA ASP A 263 -7.81 -55.83 -29.02
C ASP A 263 -6.32 -56.21 -29.09
N ARG A 264 -5.82 -56.99 -28.13
CA ARG A 264 -4.42 -57.43 -28.10
C ARG A 264 -4.18 -58.70 -28.94
N PRO A 265 -2.96 -58.90 -29.47
CA PRO A 265 -2.58 -60.15 -30.12
C PRO A 265 -2.87 -61.38 -29.25
N PHE A 266 -3.18 -62.51 -29.87
CA PHE A 266 -3.58 -63.74 -29.17
C PHE A 266 -2.56 -64.17 -28.08
N GLU A 267 -1.26 -64.10 -28.37
CA GLU A 267 -0.24 -64.50 -27.39
C GLU A 267 -0.22 -63.61 -26.14
N GLU A 268 -0.62 -62.34 -26.26
CA GLU A 268 -0.74 -61.43 -25.13
C GLU A 268 -2.03 -61.69 -24.35
N ARG A 269 -3.15 -61.95 -25.05
CA ARG A 269 -4.44 -62.30 -24.41
C ARG A 269 -4.36 -63.58 -23.60
N SER A 270 -3.58 -64.56 -24.04
CA SER A 270 -3.34 -65.80 -23.30
C SER A 270 -2.47 -65.60 -22.04
N ARG A 271 -1.94 -64.38 -21.80
CA ARG A 271 -1.07 -64.03 -20.68
C ARG A 271 -1.42 -62.65 -20.11
N PRO A 272 -2.58 -62.52 -19.45
CA PRO A 272 -3.07 -61.22 -18.96
C PRO A 272 -2.35 -60.70 -17.70
N GLY A 273 -1.33 -61.40 -17.21
CA GLY A 273 -0.55 -60.98 -16.04
C GLY A 273 0.23 -59.69 -16.28
N TRP A 274 0.20 -58.76 -15.33
CA TRP A 274 0.98 -57.53 -15.35
C TRP A 274 1.79 -57.36 -14.07
N SER A 275 2.86 -56.57 -14.15
CA SER A 275 3.65 -56.12 -13.01
C SER A 275 3.97 -54.63 -13.14
N VAL A 276 4.05 -53.96 -12.01
CA VAL A 276 4.44 -52.55 -11.87
C VAL A 276 5.45 -52.47 -10.75
N THR A 277 6.57 -51.81 -11.00
CA THR A 277 7.60 -51.48 -10.03
C THR A 277 7.96 -50.00 -10.17
N VAL A 278 7.89 -49.26 -9.06
CA VAL A 278 8.37 -47.88 -8.96
C VAL A 278 9.57 -47.88 -8.03
N ALA A 279 10.69 -47.31 -8.48
CA ALA A 279 11.95 -47.31 -7.76
C ALA A 279 12.55 -45.90 -7.63
N VAL A 280 13.03 -45.58 -6.43
CA VAL A 280 13.69 -44.30 -6.11
C VAL A 280 15.01 -44.58 -5.39
N PRO A 281 16.12 -43.92 -5.76
CA PRO A 281 17.37 -44.00 -5.01
C PRO A 281 17.18 -43.43 -3.61
N VAL A 282 17.80 -44.05 -2.60
CA VAL A 282 17.78 -43.52 -1.23
C VAL A 282 19.17 -43.11 -0.79
N SER A 283 19.23 -41.99 -0.08
CA SER A 283 20.43 -41.48 0.59
C SER A 283 20.31 -41.70 2.10
N ASP A 284 21.45 -41.87 2.76
CA ASP A 284 21.54 -41.86 4.22
C ASP A 284 22.02 -40.48 4.66
N GLU A 285 21.12 -39.67 5.21
CA GLU A 285 21.49 -38.38 5.78
C GLU A 285 21.17 -38.41 7.28
N ALA A 286 22.23 -38.40 8.11
CA ALA A 286 22.12 -38.43 9.57
C ALA A 286 21.24 -39.56 10.14
N GLY A 287 21.20 -40.73 9.50
CA GLY A 287 20.40 -41.89 9.92
C GLY A 287 18.96 -41.88 9.40
N VAL A 288 18.58 -40.88 8.60
CA VAL A 288 17.28 -40.79 7.91
C VAL A 288 17.45 -41.20 6.45
N ARG A 289 16.70 -42.23 6.03
CA ARG A 289 16.67 -42.71 4.64
C ARG A 289 15.74 -41.83 3.80
N ALA A 290 16.31 -40.83 3.13
CA ALA A 290 15.56 -39.87 2.30
C ALA A 290 15.66 -40.21 0.80
N PRO A 291 14.63 -39.91 -0.01
CA PRO A 291 14.70 -40.09 -1.45
C PRO A 291 15.74 -39.15 -2.07
N ALA A 292 16.51 -39.66 -3.03
CA ALA A 292 17.53 -38.94 -3.76
C ALA A 292 17.16 -38.85 -5.25
N ALA A 293 17.79 -37.90 -5.96
CA ALA A 293 17.56 -37.72 -7.39
C ALA A 293 17.99 -38.95 -8.20
N LEU A 294 17.27 -39.23 -9.30
CA LEU A 294 17.65 -40.26 -10.26
C LEU A 294 19.06 -39.98 -10.82
N PRO A 295 19.95 -40.98 -10.91
CA PRO A 295 21.28 -40.78 -11.49
C PRO A 295 21.19 -40.33 -12.96
N PRO A 296 22.06 -39.40 -13.41
CA PRO A 296 22.06 -38.92 -14.80
C PRO A 296 22.34 -39.99 -15.86
N SER A 297 22.82 -41.16 -15.46
CA SER A 297 23.02 -42.30 -16.36
C SER A 297 21.71 -42.91 -16.84
N LEU A 298 20.63 -42.75 -16.07
CA LEU A 298 19.34 -43.34 -16.40
C LEU A 298 18.69 -42.61 -17.57
N PRO A 299 18.22 -43.36 -18.59
CA PRO A 299 17.43 -42.75 -19.64
C PRO A 299 16.08 -42.29 -19.06
N ALA A 300 15.70 -41.06 -19.37
CA ALA A 300 14.42 -40.45 -18.97
C ALA A 300 13.27 -41.00 -19.82
N VAL A 301 13.03 -42.31 -19.72
CA VAL A 301 12.02 -43.06 -20.48
C VAL A 301 11.29 -44.07 -19.59
N VAL A 302 10.09 -44.43 -19.99
CA VAL A 302 9.32 -45.48 -19.32
C VAL A 302 9.93 -46.85 -19.63
N HIS A 303 9.91 -47.78 -18.67
CA HIS A 303 10.48 -49.12 -18.83
C HIS A 303 9.37 -50.18 -18.91
N ALA A 304 9.39 -51.04 -19.93
CA ALA A 304 8.36 -52.07 -20.13
C ALA A 304 8.87 -53.42 -20.69
N PRO A 305 9.59 -54.24 -19.89
CA PRO A 305 10.31 -53.90 -18.66
C PRO A 305 11.67 -53.23 -18.97
N THR A 306 12.10 -53.24 -20.22
CA THR A 306 13.31 -52.57 -20.73
C THR A 306 12.99 -51.14 -21.19
N PRO A 307 13.98 -50.26 -21.37
CA PRO A 307 13.74 -48.89 -21.82
C PRO A 307 12.91 -48.82 -23.12
N THR A 308 11.87 -47.97 -23.14
CA THR A 308 11.10 -47.61 -24.35
C THR A 308 11.61 -46.30 -24.95
N ASP A 309 11.00 -45.85 -26.04
CA ASP A 309 11.24 -44.52 -26.63
C ASP A 309 10.33 -43.43 -26.03
N ASP A 310 9.41 -43.80 -25.14
CA ASP A 310 8.46 -42.87 -24.51
C ASP A 310 9.11 -42.15 -23.35
N ARG A 311 9.33 -40.85 -23.52
CA ARG A 311 10.03 -40.03 -22.55
C ARG A 311 9.17 -39.80 -21.30
N THR A 312 9.81 -39.73 -20.14
CA THR A 312 9.16 -39.39 -18.87
C THR A 312 10.07 -38.49 -18.04
N ASP A 313 9.49 -37.51 -17.35
CA ASP A 313 10.18 -36.70 -16.34
C ASP A 313 9.70 -36.98 -14.92
N LEU A 314 9.01 -38.10 -14.71
CA LEU A 314 8.69 -38.60 -13.37
C LEU A 314 9.98 -38.70 -12.52
N PRO A 315 9.97 -38.23 -11.27
CA PRO A 315 11.15 -38.25 -10.39
C PRO A 315 11.42 -39.64 -9.78
N ALA A 316 10.93 -40.71 -10.41
CA ALA A 316 11.16 -42.10 -10.06
C ALA A 316 11.28 -42.98 -11.30
N LEU A 317 12.01 -44.09 -11.20
CA LEU A 317 12.08 -45.09 -12.26
C LEU A 317 10.80 -45.93 -12.25
N VAL A 318 10.05 -45.92 -13.36
CA VAL A 318 8.83 -46.72 -13.54
C VAL A 318 9.10 -47.88 -14.50
N ILE A 319 8.98 -49.10 -13.98
CA ILE A 319 9.07 -50.36 -14.73
C ILE A 319 7.70 -51.03 -14.68
N ALA A 320 6.98 -51.05 -15.79
CA ALA A 320 5.62 -51.57 -15.84
C ALA A 320 5.37 -52.40 -17.10
N GLY A 321 4.58 -53.46 -16.99
CA GLY A 321 4.13 -54.29 -18.12
C GLY A 321 3.13 -53.59 -19.02
N LEU A 322 3.50 -52.43 -19.58
CA LEU A 322 2.66 -51.59 -20.43
C LEU A 322 2.45 -52.21 -21.82
N PRO A 323 1.30 -51.95 -22.48
CA PRO A 323 1.03 -52.47 -23.82
C PRO A 323 2.00 -51.85 -24.83
N LEU A 324 2.85 -52.65 -25.46
CA LEU A 324 3.78 -52.18 -26.49
C LEU A 324 3.27 -52.41 -27.92
N ASP A 325 3.79 -51.64 -28.86
CA ASP A 325 3.59 -51.83 -30.29
C ASP A 325 4.38 -53.05 -30.82
N SER A 326 4.24 -53.36 -32.12
CA SER A 326 4.97 -54.47 -32.74
C SER A 326 6.49 -54.28 -32.72
N SER A 327 6.96 -53.03 -32.65
CA SER A 327 8.38 -52.67 -32.56
C SER A 327 8.95 -52.87 -31.15
N ARG A 328 8.09 -52.95 -30.13
CA ARG A 328 8.43 -52.99 -28.70
C ARG A 328 9.19 -51.76 -28.21
N ARG A 329 9.00 -50.62 -28.86
CA ARG A 329 9.66 -49.36 -28.51
C ARG A 329 8.69 -48.29 -28.06
N ARG A 330 7.41 -48.42 -28.39
CA ARG A 330 6.39 -47.44 -28.02
C ARG A 330 5.23 -48.09 -27.29
N VAL A 331 4.77 -47.44 -26.24
CA VAL A 331 3.55 -47.80 -25.52
C VAL A 331 2.34 -47.44 -26.39
N VAL A 332 1.39 -48.34 -26.47
CA VAL A 332 0.14 -48.20 -27.22
C VAL A 332 -0.92 -47.53 -26.34
N PRO A 333 -1.45 -46.36 -26.73
CA PRO A 333 -2.53 -45.71 -26.00
C PRO A 333 -3.82 -46.56 -26.01
N GLY A 334 -4.62 -46.45 -24.95
CA GLY A 334 -5.94 -47.09 -24.84
C GLY A 334 -6.30 -47.47 -23.40
N ALA A 335 -7.47 -48.10 -23.24
CA ALA A 335 -8.03 -48.42 -21.91
C ALA A 335 -7.12 -49.32 -21.06
N LEU A 336 -6.34 -50.21 -21.68
CA LEU A 336 -5.35 -51.03 -20.97
C LEU A 336 -4.20 -50.18 -20.40
N LEU A 337 -3.74 -49.17 -21.14
CA LEU A 337 -2.75 -48.21 -20.63
C LEU A 337 -3.34 -47.42 -19.46
N ASP A 338 -4.57 -46.90 -19.58
CA ASP A 338 -5.21 -46.12 -18.52
C ASP A 338 -5.35 -46.95 -17.23
N HIS A 339 -5.74 -48.22 -17.35
CA HIS A 339 -5.82 -49.15 -16.23
C HIS A 339 -4.45 -49.38 -15.56
N LEU A 340 -3.41 -49.66 -16.35
CA LEU A 340 -2.07 -49.90 -15.82
C LEU A 340 -1.42 -48.62 -15.27
N ALA A 341 -1.72 -47.45 -15.85
CA ALA A 341 -1.29 -46.16 -15.33
C ALA A 341 -1.90 -45.91 -13.95
N ALA A 342 -3.18 -46.25 -13.73
CA ALA A 342 -3.77 -46.20 -12.40
C ALA A 342 -3.02 -47.11 -11.39
N GLN A 343 -2.62 -48.31 -11.81
CA GLN A 343 -1.79 -49.20 -10.99
C GLN A 343 -0.41 -48.61 -10.70
N VAL A 344 0.22 -47.94 -11.69
CA VAL A 344 1.45 -47.16 -11.49
C VAL A 344 1.23 -46.08 -10.44
N GLY A 345 0.15 -45.30 -10.54
CA GLY A 345 -0.18 -44.25 -9.58
C GLY A 345 -0.30 -44.77 -8.15
N GLU A 346 -1.06 -45.85 -7.93
CA GLU A 346 -1.24 -46.46 -6.60
C GLU A 346 0.09 -46.96 -6.01
N VAL A 347 0.92 -47.63 -6.83
CA VAL A 347 2.23 -48.14 -6.40
C VAL A 347 3.18 -46.98 -6.08
N TYR A 348 3.14 -45.92 -6.89
CA TYR A 348 3.92 -44.70 -6.70
C TYR A 348 3.54 -43.99 -5.40
N ALA A 349 2.25 -43.78 -5.16
CA ALA A 349 1.78 -43.10 -3.95
C ALA A 349 2.12 -43.89 -2.68
N ARG A 350 2.04 -45.23 -2.73
CA ARG A 350 2.50 -46.11 -1.65
C ARG A 350 4.02 -45.99 -1.40
N LEU A 351 4.83 -45.86 -2.45
CA LEU A 351 6.27 -45.60 -2.32
C LEU A 351 6.51 -44.26 -1.62
N VAL A 352 5.82 -43.20 -2.03
CA VAL A 352 5.94 -41.85 -1.42
C VAL A 352 5.54 -41.88 0.06
N ALA A 353 4.40 -42.50 0.39
CA ALA A 353 3.93 -42.63 1.77
C ALA A 353 4.90 -43.40 2.68
N SER A 354 5.76 -44.25 2.12
CA SER A 354 6.75 -45.01 2.90
C SER A 354 7.88 -44.16 3.48
N PHE A 355 8.06 -42.92 3.03
CA PHE A 355 9.09 -42.00 3.54
C PHE A 355 8.61 -41.17 4.75
N VAL A 356 7.32 -41.27 5.11
CA VAL A 356 6.70 -40.33 6.06
C VAL A 356 6.12 -41.02 7.28
N PRO A 357 6.46 -40.58 8.51
CA PRO A 357 7.74 -39.99 8.98
C PRO A 357 8.88 -41.03 8.94
N PRO A 358 10.19 -40.65 8.97
CA PRO A 358 10.79 -39.43 9.57
C PRO A 358 11.48 -38.45 8.58
N VAL A 359 11.20 -38.52 7.28
CA VAL A 359 11.85 -37.64 6.29
C VAL A 359 11.19 -36.25 6.27
N PRO A 360 11.97 -35.14 6.27
CA PRO A 360 11.42 -33.79 6.12
C PRO A 360 10.62 -33.62 4.83
N GLY A 361 9.56 -32.80 4.87
CA GLY A 361 8.63 -32.62 3.76
C GLY A 361 9.28 -32.24 2.43
N ALA A 362 10.31 -31.38 2.45
CA ALA A 362 11.04 -30.97 1.26
C ALA A 362 11.70 -32.14 0.49
N GLY A 363 12.11 -33.22 1.18
CA GLY A 363 12.69 -34.40 0.54
C GLY A 363 11.64 -35.23 -0.19
N VAL A 364 10.51 -35.48 0.48
CA VAL A 364 9.44 -36.34 -0.04
C VAL A 364 8.65 -35.64 -1.15
N LEU A 365 8.36 -34.35 -1.00
CA LEU A 365 7.58 -33.59 -1.99
C LEU A 365 8.31 -33.42 -3.34
N ARG A 366 9.62 -33.66 -3.41
CA ARG A 366 10.35 -33.74 -4.69
C ARG A 366 9.94 -34.93 -5.55
N LEU A 367 9.28 -35.94 -4.96
CA LEU A 367 8.72 -37.06 -5.69
C LEU A 367 7.34 -36.73 -6.30
N VAL A 368 6.76 -35.56 -6.02
CA VAL A 368 5.50 -35.13 -6.63
C VAL A 368 5.80 -34.58 -8.03
N PRO A 369 5.32 -35.22 -9.11
CA PRO A 369 5.58 -34.74 -10.46
C PRO A 369 4.77 -33.48 -10.77
N GLY A 370 5.24 -32.67 -11.73
CA GLY A 370 4.53 -31.50 -12.23
C GLY A 370 3.18 -31.85 -12.90
N PRO A 371 2.31 -30.86 -13.16
CA PRO A 371 0.97 -31.10 -13.70
C PRO A 371 0.96 -31.54 -15.17
N LEU A 372 2.06 -31.32 -15.88
CA LEU A 372 2.23 -31.65 -17.29
C LEU A 372 3.31 -32.73 -17.41
N GLY A 373 3.05 -33.74 -18.24
CA GLY A 373 4.08 -34.67 -18.69
C GLY A 373 4.75 -34.16 -19.96
N VAL A 374 5.93 -34.69 -20.28
CA VAL A 374 6.73 -34.28 -21.45
C VAL A 374 6.23 -34.86 -22.78
N GLU A 375 5.49 -35.97 -22.73
CA GLU A 375 4.87 -36.65 -23.88
C GLU A 375 3.47 -37.19 -23.53
N ALA A 376 2.73 -37.70 -24.51
CA ALA A 376 1.35 -38.15 -24.31
C ALA A 376 1.23 -39.32 -23.31
N ILE A 377 2.12 -40.32 -23.40
CA ILE A 377 2.15 -41.46 -22.47
C ILE A 377 2.48 -40.99 -21.05
N ASP A 378 3.46 -40.10 -20.95
CA ASP A 378 3.89 -39.52 -19.69
C ASP A 378 2.79 -38.66 -19.03
N ALA A 379 2.04 -37.90 -19.82
CA ALA A 379 0.89 -37.14 -19.31
C ALA A 379 -0.19 -38.05 -18.69
N VAL A 380 -0.39 -39.27 -19.22
CA VAL A 380 -1.28 -40.27 -18.61
C VAL A 380 -0.72 -40.75 -17.27
N LEU A 381 0.58 -41.03 -17.21
CA LEU A 381 1.25 -41.44 -15.97
C LEU A 381 1.25 -40.33 -14.90
N HIS A 382 1.57 -39.09 -15.28
CA HIS A 382 1.53 -37.92 -14.39
C HIS A 382 0.15 -37.73 -13.78
N ARG A 383 -0.91 -37.82 -14.60
CA ARG A 383 -2.29 -37.73 -14.13
C ARG A 383 -2.58 -38.82 -13.11
N ALA A 384 -2.29 -40.08 -13.45
CA ALA A 384 -2.57 -41.21 -12.57
C ALA A 384 -1.79 -41.13 -11.25
N VAL A 385 -0.50 -40.74 -11.29
CA VAL A 385 0.34 -40.53 -10.11
C VAL A 385 -0.20 -39.40 -9.24
N ARG A 386 -0.54 -38.24 -9.81
CA ARG A 386 -1.08 -37.10 -9.04
C ARG A 386 -2.43 -37.43 -8.43
N THR A 387 -3.32 -38.10 -9.15
CA THR A 387 -4.61 -38.57 -8.61
C THR A 387 -4.42 -39.53 -7.44
N ALA A 388 -3.49 -40.49 -7.55
CA ALA A 388 -3.21 -41.41 -6.45
C ALA A 388 -2.55 -40.71 -5.26
N LEU A 389 -1.63 -39.77 -5.48
CA LEU A 389 -1.01 -38.97 -4.42
C LEU A 389 -2.04 -38.12 -3.68
N ALA A 390 -2.95 -37.44 -4.40
CA ALA A 390 -4.00 -36.63 -3.79
C ALA A 390 -4.90 -37.42 -2.83
N ALA A 391 -5.15 -38.70 -3.13
CA ALA A 391 -5.99 -39.58 -2.32
C ALA A 391 -5.22 -40.37 -1.23
N THR A 392 -3.89 -40.27 -1.18
CA THR A 392 -3.06 -41.06 -0.26
C THR A 392 -2.67 -40.23 0.97
N PRO A 393 -2.87 -40.74 2.20
CA PRO A 393 -2.46 -40.04 3.41
C PRO A 393 -0.94 -40.13 3.58
N PHE A 394 -0.22 -39.07 3.18
CA PHE A 394 1.24 -38.97 3.33
C PHE A 394 1.71 -37.61 3.85
N VAL A 395 0.82 -36.65 4.10
CA VAL A 395 1.19 -35.33 4.65
C VAL A 395 1.02 -35.39 6.17
N PRO A 396 2.06 -35.19 7.00
CA PRO A 396 1.90 -35.05 8.44
C PRO A 396 1.09 -33.79 8.77
N GLY A 397 0.03 -33.94 9.56
CA GLY A 397 -0.72 -32.85 10.16
C GLY A 397 -0.01 -32.27 11.38
N ALA A 398 -0.34 -31.03 11.72
CA ALA A 398 0.15 -30.36 12.94
C ALA A 398 -0.36 -31.02 14.24
N ASP A 399 -1.41 -31.83 14.14
CA ASP A 399 -1.98 -32.67 15.21
C ASP A 399 -1.31 -34.05 15.34
N GLY A 400 -0.41 -34.40 14.40
CA GLY A 400 0.28 -35.68 14.34
C GLY A 400 -0.45 -36.76 13.53
N GLU A 401 -1.64 -36.47 12.98
CA GLU A 401 -2.33 -37.38 12.05
C GLU A 401 -1.68 -37.34 10.65
N ARG A 402 -1.94 -38.35 9.82
CA ARG A 402 -1.51 -38.34 8.41
C ARG A 402 -2.69 -37.94 7.54
N LEU A 403 -2.59 -36.75 6.97
CA LEU A 403 -3.57 -36.14 6.09
C LEU A 403 -3.31 -36.56 4.63
N ARG A 404 -4.40 -36.70 3.88
CA ARG A 404 -4.35 -36.66 2.42
C ARG A 404 -4.14 -35.22 1.97
N PRO A 405 -3.45 -34.97 0.84
CA PRO A 405 -3.36 -33.62 0.30
C PRO A 405 -4.71 -32.90 0.15
N GLU A 406 -5.80 -33.61 -0.17
CA GLU A 406 -7.16 -33.06 -0.26
C GLU A 406 -7.77 -32.63 1.09
N GLU A 407 -7.22 -33.14 2.21
CA GLU A 407 -7.63 -32.80 3.58
C GLU A 407 -6.76 -31.68 4.16
N VAL A 408 -5.75 -31.20 3.42
CA VAL A 408 -4.83 -30.15 3.87
C VAL A 408 -5.43 -28.76 3.63
N THR A 409 -5.40 -27.92 4.66
CA THR A 409 -5.70 -26.48 4.57
C THR A 409 -4.43 -25.67 4.75
N LEU A 410 -4.11 -24.85 3.76
CA LEU A 410 -3.01 -23.88 3.80
C LEU A 410 -3.56 -22.49 4.10
N VAL A 411 -2.83 -21.69 4.88
CA VAL A 411 -3.24 -20.31 5.23
C VAL A 411 -2.40 -19.29 4.47
N ASP A 412 -2.98 -18.61 3.50
CA ASP A 412 -2.25 -17.59 2.74
C ASP A 412 -1.93 -16.37 3.61
N GLY A 413 -0.70 -15.90 3.57
CA GLY A 413 -0.20 -14.81 4.43
C GLY A 413 0.32 -15.24 5.81
N LEU A 414 0.18 -16.51 6.21
CA LEU A 414 0.77 -17.03 7.46
C LEU A 414 2.31 -17.15 7.34
N SER A 415 3.02 -16.71 8.37
CA SER A 415 4.48 -16.83 8.43
C SER A 415 4.95 -18.28 8.40
N ARG A 416 6.01 -18.54 7.62
CA ARG A 416 6.70 -19.85 7.59
C ARG A 416 7.50 -20.15 8.87
N THR A 417 7.68 -19.16 9.75
CA THR A 417 8.42 -19.31 11.01
C THR A 417 7.50 -19.52 12.21
N GLY A 418 6.18 -19.30 12.04
CA GLY A 418 5.21 -19.56 13.09
C GLY A 418 5.02 -21.05 13.33
N ASP A 419 4.62 -21.43 14.55
CA ASP A 419 4.21 -22.80 14.85
C ASP A 419 2.71 -22.98 14.48
N PRO A 420 2.38 -23.65 13.36
CA PRO A 420 0.99 -23.88 12.95
C PRO A 420 0.21 -24.72 13.97
N ALA A 421 0.88 -25.40 14.91
CA ALA A 421 0.19 -26.14 15.97
C ALA A 421 -0.67 -25.24 16.87
N ALA A 422 -0.35 -23.95 17.00
CA ALA A 422 -1.20 -23.01 17.74
C ALA A 422 -2.55 -22.77 17.06
N LEU A 423 -2.63 -22.91 15.73
CA LEU A 423 -3.84 -22.71 14.93
C LEU A 423 -4.68 -23.97 14.76
N ARG A 424 -4.26 -25.12 15.31
CA ARG A 424 -4.92 -26.43 15.16
C ARG A 424 -6.40 -26.46 15.59
N GLY A 425 -6.77 -25.59 16.54
CA GLY A 425 -8.14 -25.51 17.07
C GLY A 425 -9.09 -24.70 16.17
N VAL A 426 -8.53 -24.00 15.18
CA VAL A 426 -9.23 -23.02 14.34
C VAL A 426 -9.24 -23.50 12.90
N VAL A 427 -8.08 -23.91 12.37
CA VAL A 427 -7.96 -24.36 10.99
C VAL A 427 -7.81 -25.89 10.96
N PRO A 428 -8.82 -26.64 10.51
CA PRO A 428 -8.70 -28.08 10.35
C PRO A 428 -7.75 -28.44 9.20
N GLY A 429 -7.00 -29.52 9.36
CA GLY A 429 -6.13 -30.05 8.29
C GLY A 429 -4.84 -29.25 8.08
N LEU A 430 -4.37 -28.50 9.08
CA LEU A 430 -3.07 -27.82 8.99
C LEU A 430 -1.92 -28.83 8.87
N PRO A 431 -1.02 -28.69 7.89
CA PRO A 431 0.16 -29.56 7.79
C PRO A 431 1.22 -29.16 8.83
N ALA A 432 2.11 -30.09 9.15
CA ALA A 432 3.30 -29.78 9.94
C ALA A 432 4.17 -28.71 9.23
N THR A 433 4.92 -27.92 10.00
CA THR A 433 5.62 -26.72 9.51
C THR A 433 6.55 -26.98 8.32
N ASP A 434 7.30 -28.09 8.33
CA ASP A 434 8.22 -28.46 7.25
C ASP A 434 7.52 -28.99 5.97
N TRP A 435 6.21 -29.21 6.05
CA TRP A 435 5.33 -29.62 4.95
C TRP A 435 4.53 -28.46 4.35
N TRP A 436 4.71 -27.23 4.86
CA TRP A 436 4.05 -26.03 4.34
C TRP A 436 4.59 -25.62 2.95
N ARG A 437 4.12 -26.31 1.91
CA ARG A 437 4.54 -26.13 0.51
C ARG A 437 3.35 -25.87 -0.42
N PRO A 438 2.83 -24.63 -0.44
CA PRO A 438 1.68 -24.26 -1.27
C PRO A 438 1.90 -24.53 -2.75
N ASP A 439 3.12 -24.37 -3.23
CA ASP A 439 3.55 -24.63 -4.61
C ASP A 439 3.28 -26.07 -5.07
N VAL A 440 3.30 -27.02 -4.14
CA VAL A 440 3.13 -28.46 -4.42
C VAL A 440 1.76 -28.96 -3.96
N LEU A 441 1.38 -28.67 -2.71
CA LEU A 441 0.18 -29.24 -2.08
C LEU A 441 -1.12 -28.70 -2.68
N ALA A 442 -1.18 -27.42 -3.05
CA ALA A 442 -2.37 -26.87 -3.74
C ALA A 442 -2.60 -27.58 -5.09
N GLY A 443 -1.52 -27.95 -5.79
CA GLY A 443 -1.59 -28.74 -7.01
C GLY A 443 -2.10 -30.18 -6.81
N LEU A 444 -2.06 -30.69 -5.57
CA LEU A 444 -2.60 -32.01 -5.19
C LEU A 444 -3.98 -31.92 -4.53
N GLY A 445 -4.58 -30.73 -4.45
CA GLY A 445 -5.95 -30.54 -3.94
C GLY A 445 -6.07 -29.91 -2.56
N ALA A 446 -4.97 -29.45 -1.95
CA ALA A 446 -5.04 -28.70 -0.70
C ALA A 446 -5.83 -27.40 -0.88
N SER A 447 -6.68 -27.08 0.08
CA SER A 447 -7.40 -25.81 0.11
C SER A 447 -6.48 -24.69 0.58
N VAL A 448 -6.77 -23.46 0.15
CA VAL A 448 -6.03 -22.26 0.58
C VAL A 448 -7.04 -21.28 1.15
N THR A 449 -6.87 -20.93 2.43
CA THR A 449 -7.71 -19.99 3.16
C THR A 449 -6.91 -18.70 3.42
N PRO A 450 -7.44 -17.51 3.11
CA PRO A 450 -6.80 -16.25 3.47
C PRO A 450 -6.60 -16.12 4.99
N LEU A 451 -5.50 -15.53 5.43
CA LEU A 451 -5.26 -15.28 6.86
C LEU A 451 -6.36 -14.40 7.50
N ALA A 452 -6.93 -13.45 6.76
CA ALA A 452 -8.03 -12.62 7.24
C ALA A 452 -9.26 -13.44 7.65
N ASP A 453 -9.62 -14.47 6.87
CA ASP A 453 -10.76 -15.35 7.16
C ASP A 453 -10.51 -16.16 8.46
N VAL A 454 -9.26 -16.60 8.67
CA VAL A 454 -8.85 -17.28 9.90
C VAL A 454 -8.93 -16.33 11.11
N VAL A 455 -8.55 -15.06 10.94
CA VAL A 455 -8.66 -14.02 11.97
C VAL A 455 -10.11 -13.72 12.32
N ASP A 456 -11.01 -13.70 11.33
CA ASP A 456 -12.44 -13.52 11.55
C ASP A 456 -13.06 -14.69 12.32
N GLU A 457 -12.64 -15.92 12.01
CA GLU A 457 -13.09 -17.13 12.74
C GLU A 457 -12.62 -17.11 14.20
N LEU A 458 -11.40 -16.64 14.47
CA LEU A 458 -10.88 -16.45 15.82
C LEU A 458 -11.77 -15.54 16.68
N ALA A 459 -12.48 -14.58 16.10
CA ALA A 459 -13.34 -13.65 16.85
C ALA A 459 -14.54 -14.34 17.54
N GLY A 460 -14.89 -15.57 17.15
CA GLY A 460 -15.92 -16.38 17.79
C GLY A 460 -15.44 -17.23 18.97
N ASP A 461 -14.12 -17.34 19.17
CA ASP A 461 -13.53 -18.23 20.16
C ASP A 461 -13.35 -17.55 21.53
N ARG A 462 -13.54 -18.32 22.61
CA ARG A 462 -13.37 -17.86 23.99
C ARG A 462 -12.18 -18.54 24.61
N GLN A 463 -11.02 -17.90 24.51
CA GLN A 463 -9.77 -18.37 25.09
C GLN A 463 -9.33 -17.54 26.31
N THR A 464 -8.39 -18.09 27.08
CA THR A 464 -7.73 -17.34 28.16
C THR A 464 -6.73 -16.33 27.57
N PRO A 465 -6.44 -15.21 28.25
CA PRO A 465 -5.43 -14.26 27.78
C PRO A 465 -4.06 -14.87 27.44
N ALA A 466 -3.60 -15.86 28.23
CA ALA A 466 -2.36 -16.59 27.96
C ALA A 466 -2.42 -17.46 26.68
N ALA A 467 -3.59 -17.98 26.32
CA ALA A 467 -3.78 -18.74 25.09
C ALA A 467 -3.82 -17.81 23.85
N TRP A 468 -4.43 -16.63 23.98
CA TRP A 468 -4.33 -15.56 22.97
C TRP A 468 -2.89 -15.15 22.69
N ARG A 469 -2.07 -15.03 23.73
CA ARG A 469 -0.63 -14.76 23.58
C ARG A 469 0.07 -15.81 22.70
N ALA A 470 -0.20 -17.10 22.92
CA ALA A 470 0.39 -18.18 22.11
C ALA A 470 -0.08 -18.15 20.64
N LEU A 471 -1.30 -17.69 20.38
CA LEU A 471 -1.77 -17.43 19.01
C LEU A 471 -1.00 -16.26 18.39
N TYR A 472 -0.75 -15.18 19.13
CA TYR A 472 0.05 -14.06 18.63
C TYR A 472 1.50 -14.46 18.32
N ASP A 473 2.10 -15.36 19.11
CA ASP A 473 3.42 -15.94 18.80
C ASP A 473 3.41 -16.67 17.45
N ALA A 474 2.35 -17.44 17.16
CA ALA A 474 2.23 -18.19 15.90
C ALA A 474 1.92 -17.30 14.68
N LEU A 475 1.23 -16.18 14.90
CA LEU A 475 0.92 -15.19 13.87
C LEU A 475 2.07 -14.20 13.65
N ASP A 476 3.07 -14.16 14.52
CA ASP A 476 4.19 -13.24 14.38
C ASP A 476 4.97 -13.47 13.07
N GLY A 477 5.25 -12.37 12.36
CA GLY A 477 5.90 -12.36 11.05
C GLY A 477 4.96 -12.58 9.87
N SER A 478 3.66 -12.77 10.12
CA SER A 478 2.63 -12.86 9.08
C SER A 478 2.29 -11.48 8.51
N ASP A 479 1.50 -11.46 7.43
CA ASP A 479 1.04 -10.20 6.83
C ASP A 479 0.23 -9.34 7.82
N GLN A 480 0.64 -8.09 8.00
CA GLN A 480 0.05 -7.19 9.00
C GLN A 480 -1.33 -6.68 8.58
N GLU A 481 -1.57 -6.50 7.29
CA GLU A 481 -2.85 -6.02 6.76
C GLU A 481 -3.97 -7.03 7.08
N SER A 482 -3.67 -8.32 6.86
CA SER A 482 -4.56 -9.44 7.22
C SER A 482 -4.83 -9.58 8.72
N LEU A 483 -4.00 -9.01 9.60
CA LEU A 483 -4.12 -9.07 11.05
C LEU A 483 -4.84 -7.86 11.67
N GLY A 484 -5.38 -6.94 10.85
CA GLY A 484 -6.02 -5.71 11.34
C GLY A 484 -7.22 -5.94 12.27
N ALA A 485 -7.95 -7.05 12.10
CA ALA A 485 -9.11 -7.42 12.92
C ALA A 485 -8.80 -8.39 14.07
N LEU A 486 -7.51 -8.62 14.36
CA LEU A 486 -7.06 -9.60 15.36
C LEU A 486 -7.78 -9.41 16.71
N PRO A 487 -8.46 -10.44 17.24
CA PRO A 487 -9.14 -10.33 18.53
C PRO A 487 -8.13 -10.11 19.66
N VAL A 488 -8.44 -9.17 20.56
CA VAL A 488 -7.61 -8.85 21.73
C VAL A 488 -8.42 -8.89 23.02
N PRO A 489 -8.06 -9.74 24.00
CA PRO A 489 -8.73 -9.74 25.29
C PRO A 489 -8.28 -8.52 26.11
N LEU A 490 -9.26 -7.86 26.73
CA LEU A 490 -9.06 -6.71 27.60
C LEU A 490 -8.99 -7.13 29.07
N ALA A 491 -8.41 -6.27 29.92
CA ALA A 491 -8.24 -6.51 31.36
C ALA A 491 -9.58 -6.64 32.11
N ASP A 492 -10.65 -6.06 31.58
CA ASP A 492 -12.03 -6.16 32.10
C ASP A 492 -12.79 -7.42 31.64
N GLY A 493 -12.16 -8.27 30.83
CA GLY A 493 -12.73 -9.51 30.30
C GLY A 493 -13.51 -9.37 29.00
N ARG A 494 -13.64 -8.16 28.43
CA ARG A 494 -14.16 -7.96 27.07
C ARG A 494 -13.15 -8.48 26.03
N LEU A 495 -13.65 -8.85 24.85
CA LEU A 495 -12.85 -9.20 23.68
C LEU A 495 -13.17 -8.19 22.59
N VAL A 496 -12.16 -7.43 22.13
CA VAL A 496 -12.31 -6.42 21.08
C VAL A 496 -11.68 -6.90 19.78
N ARG A 497 -12.14 -6.35 18.65
CA ARG A 497 -11.58 -6.66 17.33
C ARG A 497 -10.60 -5.56 16.93
N GLY A 498 -9.36 -5.97 16.71
CA GLY A 498 -8.28 -5.09 16.25
C GLY A 498 -7.47 -4.49 17.41
N PRO A 499 -6.13 -4.52 17.33
CA PRO A 499 -5.23 -3.99 18.36
C PRO A 499 -4.98 -2.47 18.24
N ARG A 500 -5.37 -1.84 17.14
CA ARG A 500 -5.10 -0.43 16.89
C ARG A 500 -5.83 0.45 17.89
N GLY A 501 -5.08 1.33 18.56
CA GLY A 501 -5.61 2.24 19.57
C GLY A 501 -5.93 1.57 20.90
N LEU A 502 -5.56 0.29 21.10
CA LEU A 502 -5.65 -0.33 22.43
C LEU A 502 -4.49 0.11 23.31
N LEU A 503 -4.77 0.24 24.60
CA LEU A 503 -3.78 0.58 25.60
C LEU A 503 -3.16 -0.68 26.19
N VAL A 504 -1.84 -0.81 26.15
CA VAL A 504 -1.11 -1.88 26.82
C VAL A 504 -0.84 -1.46 28.27
N PRO A 505 -1.11 -2.31 29.29
CA PRO A 505 -0.86 -1.98 30.69
C PRO A 505 0.55 -1.41 30.91
N GLY A 506 0.61 -0.17 31.42
CA GLY A 506 1.85 0.58 31.64
C GLY A 506 2.03 1.02 33.09
N GLU A 507 2.74 2.13 33.29
CA GLU A 507 3.06 2.66 34.63
C GLU A 507 1.92 3.51 35.24
N VAL A 508 0.88 3.84 34.46
CA VAL A 508 -0.25 4.64 34.95
C VAL A 508 -1.03 3.85 36.01
N ARG A 509 -1.32 4.55 37.11
CA ARG A 509 -2.08 4.01 38.24
C ARG A 509 -3.49 3.58 37.82
N PRO A 510 -3.94 2.34 38.11
CA PRO A 510 -5.26 1.85 37.69
C PRO A 510 -6.43 2.73 38.14
N GLU A 511 -6.29 3.43 39.26
CA GLU A 511 -7.30 4.35 39.80
C GLU A 511 -7.57 5.54 38.86
N LEU A 512 -6.58 5.96 38.07
CA LEU A 512 -6.72 7.03 37.07
C LEU A 512 -7.39 6.54 35.78
N LEU A 513 -7.44 5.23 35.54
CA LEU A 513 -8.04 4.65 34.34
C LEU A 513 -9.51 4.25 34.56
N ALA A 514 -9.85 3.95 35.81
CA ALA A 514 -11.15 3.42 36.20
C ALA A 514 -12.37 4.25 35.75
N PRO A 515 -12.32 5.61 35.68
CA PRO A 515 -13.48 6.40 35.25
C PRO A 515 -13.85 6.31 33.76
N PHE A 516 -12.95 5.81 32.89
CA PHE A 516 -13.01 6.09 31.44
C PHE A 516 -13.36 4.87 30.54
N ASP A 517 -13.75 3.72 31.12
CA ASP A 517 -14.06 2.46 30.41
C ASP A 517 -13.02 2.07 29.32
N LEU A 518 -11.75 2.37 29.59
CA LEU A 518 -10.67 2.27 28.60
C LEU A 518 -10.41 0.85 28.13
N ARG A 519 -9.98 0.75 26.87
CA ARG A 519 -9.68 -0.53 26.22
C ARG A 519 -8.25 -0.97 26.51
N VAL A 520 -8.02 -1.41 27.74
CA VAL A 520 -6.72 -1.87 28.22
C VAL A 520 -6.54 -3.36 27.96
N VAL A 521 -5.47 -3.77 27.26
CA VAL A 521 -5.13 -5.17 26.96
C VAL A 521 -4.94 -5.98 28.25
N ALA A 522 -5.44 -7.21 28.30
CA ALA A 522 -5.21 -8.10 29.43
C ALA A 522 -3.69 -8.36 29.63
N PRO A 523 -3.13 -8.20 30.85
CA PRO A 523 -1.69 -8.30 31.09
C PRO A 523 -1.02 -9.57 30.56
N GLU A 524 -1.70 -10.73 30.65
CA GLU A 524 -1.16 -12.00 30.19
C GLU A 524 -1.21 -12.18 28.65
N ALA A 525 -1.96 -11.33 27.93
CA ALA A 525 -2.06 -11.33 26.47
C ALA A 525 -1.09 -10.34 25.77
N VAL A 526 -0.39 -9.49 26.52
CA VAL A 526 0.50 -8.45 25.97
C VAL A 526 1.59 -9.04 25.08
N HIS A 527 1.68 -8.65 23.81
CA HIS A 527 2.64 -9.23 22.87
C HIS A 527 3.26 -8.17 21.93
N PRO A 528 4.55 -8.27 21.53
CA PRO A 528 5.18 -7.35 20.57
C PRO A 528 4.45 -7.16 19.24
N LEU A 529 3.67 -8.15 18.80
CA LEU A 529 2.80 -8.05 17.62
C LEU A 529 1.74 -6.95 17.78
N LEU A 530 1.15 -6.79 18.97
CA LEU A 530 0.08 -5.80 19.19
C LEU A 530 0.58 -4.37 18.97
N TYR A 531 1.80 -4.07 19.42
CA TYR A 531 2.44 -2.77 19.18
C TYR A 531 2.66 -2.50 17.69
N ARG A 532 3.14 -3.50 16.92
CA ARG A 532 3.30 -3.38 15.46
C ARG A 532 1.97 -3.14 14.74
N LEU A 533 0.87 -3.64 15.29
CA LEU A 533 -0.47 -3.46 14.76
C LEU A 533 -1.18 -2.22 15.33
N GLY A 534 -0.50 -1.39 16.13
CA GLY A 534 -0.97 -0.07 16.55
C GLY A 534 -1.51 0.04 17.98
N ALA A 535 -1.26 -0.94 18.85
CA ALA A 535 -1.44 -0.77 20.28
C ALA A 535 -0.32 0.12 20.85
N VAL A 536 -0.61 0.87 21.92
CA VAL A 536 0.35 1.80 22.55
C VAL A 536 0.38 1.59 24.05
N ASP A 537 1.50 1.90 24.71
CA ASP A 537 1.59 1.85 26.17
C ASP A 537 0.58 2.81 26.81
N ALA A 538 -0.06 2.38 27.90
CA ALA A 538 -0.88 3.23 28.75
C ALA A 538 0.03 4.18 29.56
N THR A 539 0.39 5.31 28.94
CA THR A 539 1.06 6.45 29.57
C THR A 539 0.04 7.54 29.90
N ALA A 540 0.34 8.43 30.85
CA ALA A 540 -0.60 9.49 31.20
C ALA A 540 -0.99 10.36 29.98
N ALA A 541 -0.03 10.63 29.09
CA ALA A 541 -0.26 11.36 27.85
C ALA A 541 -1.11 10.58 26.83
N SER A 542 -0.89 9.26 26.65
CA SER A 542 -1.68 8.46 25.71
C SER A 542 -3.11 8.23 26.20
N VAL A 543 -3.31 8.19 27.52
CA VAL A 543 -4.64 8.09 28.15
C VAL A 543 -5.40 9.39 27.94
N LEU A 544 -4.79 10.56 28.20
CA LEU A 544 -5.44 11.85 27.94
C LEU A 544 -5.84 12.02 26.47
N ARG A 545 -5.05 11.46 25.54
CA ARG A 545 -5.35 11.46 24.10
C ARG A 545 -6.37 10.41 23.65
N ASP A 546 -6.86 9.56 24.56
CA ASP A 546 -7.86 8.56 24.22
C ASP A 546 -9.23 9.25 24.04
N PRO A 547 -9.92 9.03 22.91
CA PRO A 547 -11.24 9.63 22.66
C PRO A 547 -12.29 9.34 23.75
N LEU A 548 -12.17 8.23 24.49
CA LEU A 548 -13.08 7.93 25.60
C LEU A 548 -12.88 8.87 26.79
N VAL A 549 -11.66 9.36 27.02
CA VAL A 549 -11.38 10.35 28.09
C VAL A 549 -11.97 11.70 27.70
N GLN A 550 -11.73 12.15 26.47
CA GLN A 550 -12.32 13.38 25.94
C GLN A 550 -13.86 13.30 25.95
N GLY A 551 -14.43 12.17 25.52
CA GLY A 551 -15.87 11.92 25.55
C GLY A 551 -16.45 11.97 26.96
N ALA A 552 -15.78 11.35 27.94
CA ALA A 552 -16.23 11.40 29.33
C ALA A 552 -16.27 12.83 29.91
N VAL A 553 -15.34 13.69 29.50
CA VAL A 553 -15.35 15.11 29.92
C VAL A 553 -16.45 15.89 29.22
N ALA A 554 -16.68 15.65 27.92
CA ALA A 554 -17.78 16.29 27.20
C ALA A 554 -19.16 15.86 27.75
N ASP A 555 -19.34 14.57 28.02
CA ASP A 555 -20.59 14.03 28.59
C ASP A 555 -20.90 14.65 29.97
N LEU A 556 -19.87 14.91 30.80
CA LEU A 556 -20.05 15.58 32.09
C LEU A 556 -20.46 17.04 31.97
N ALA A 557 -20.04 17.74 30.91
CA ALA A 557 -20.48 19.11 30.68
C ALA A 557 -21.98 19.19 30.32
N GLU A 558 -22.56 18.09 29.82
CA GLU A 558 -23.97 17.97 29.44
C GLU A 558 -24.84 17.24 30.49
N SER A 559 -24.26 16.79 31.62
CA SER A 559 -24.96 16.02 32.66
C SER A 559 -24.87 16.65 34.05
N ASP A 560 -25.81 16.30 34.94
CA ASP A 560 -25.80 16.69 36.36
C ASP A 560 -24.97 15.69 37.22
N ASP A 561 -24.13 14.85 36.62
CA ASP A 561 -23.33 13.88 37.34
C ASP A 561 -22.21 14.56 38.14
N ASP A 562 -21.76 13.93 39.23
CA ASP A 562 -20.64 14.44 40.03
C ASP A 562 -19.35 14.44 39.19
N PRO A 563 -18.75 15.61 38.89
CA PRO A 563 -17.57 15.67 38.02
C PRO A 563 -16.30 15.18 38.72
N ALA A 564 -16.28 15.05 40.05
CA ALA A 564 -15.08 14.79 40.83
C ALA A 564 -14.29 13.53 40.39
N PRO A 565 -14.89 12.35 40.12
CA PRO A 565 -14.13 11.15 39.76
C PRO A 565 -13.35 11.29 38.45
N VAL A 566 -13.94 11.94 37.44
CA VAL A 566 -13.29 12.19 36.15
C VAL A 566 -12.33 13.36 36.25
N ALA A 567 -12.73 14.46 36.88
CA ALA A 567 -11.88 15.64 37.05
C ALA A 567 -10.59 15.31 37.82
N GLU A 568 -10.69 14.57 38.93
CA GLU A 568 -9.52 14.15 39.69
C GLU A 568 -8.60 13.21 38.91
N ALA A 569 -9.17 12.32 38.10
CA ALA A 569 -8.40 11.42 37.23
C ALA A 569 -7.68 12.20 36.13
N VAL A 570 -8.35 13.14 35.45
CA VAL A 570 -7.75 14.02 34.43
C VAL A 570 -6.64 14.88 35.05
N LEU A 571 -6.89 15.54 36.20
CA LEU A 571 -5.88 16.33 36.91
C LEU A 571 -4.68 15.47 37.36
N GLY A 572 -4.94 14.23 37.79
CA GLY A 572 -3.88 13.25 38.09
C GLY A 572 -3.05 12.86 36.88
N LEU A 573 -3.68 12.67 35.72
CA LEU A 573 -3.00 12.38 34.45
C LEU A 573 -2.22 13.61 33.92
N LEU A 574 -2.74 14.82 34.10
CA LEU A 574 -2.02 16.06 33.74
C LEU A 574 -0.75 16.23 34.58
N ALA A 575 -0.84 15.96 35.89
CA ALA A 575 0.32 16.00 36.78
C ALA A 575 1.42 15.00 36.40
N GLU A 576 1.06 13.86 35.79
CA GLU A 576 2.00 12.81 35.37
C GLU A 576 2.47 12.96 33.91
N SER A 577 1.68 13.57 33.03
CA SER A 577 1.96 13.69 31.59
C SER A 577 2.75 14.94 31.20
N GLY A 578 2.55 16.04 31.94
CA GLY A 578 3.07 17.36 31.57
C GLY A 578 2.38 17.98 30.34
N LEU A 579 1.26 17.42 29.87
CA LEU A 579 0.40 18.05 28.88
C LEU A 579 -0.36 19.23 29.48
N ASP A 580 -0.76 20.18 28.65
CA ASP A 580 -1.62 21.28 29.03
C ASP A 580 -2.72 21.58 27.99
N VAL A 581 -3.52 22.61 28.26
CA VAL A 581 -4.60 23.07 27.39
C VAL A 581 -4.13 23.54 26.01
N ALA A 582 -2.85 23.88 25.84
CA ALA A 582 -2.30 24.21 24.52
C ALA A 582 -2.04 22.93 23.69
N ASP A 583 -1.66 21.83 24.34
CA ASP A 583 -1.54 20.52 23.70
C ASP A 583 -2.92 19.91 23.40
N GLU A 584 -3.86 20.03 24.33
CA GLU A 584 -5.19 19.39 24.30
C GLU A 584 -6.30 20.40 24.69
N PRO A 585 -6.80 21.23 23.74
CA PRO A 585 -7.73 22.34 24.04
C PRO A 585 -9.04 21.97 24.73
N TRP A 586 -9.51 20.73 24.55
CA TRP A 586 -10.73 20.24 25.19
C TRP A 586 -10.62 20.19 26.73
N LEU A 587 -9.40 20.16 27.29
CA LEU A 587 -9.16 20.21 28.72
C LEU A 587 -9.79 21.44 29.38
N ALA A 588 -9.86 22.58 28.67
CA ALA A 588 -10.46 23.81 29.17
C ALA A 588 -11.94 23.67 29.52
N GLY A 589 -12.62 22.67 28.94
CA GLY A 589 -14.01 22.33 29.22
C GLY A 589 -14.20 21.43 30.45
N LEU A 590 -13.12 21.00 31.12
CA LEU A 590 -13.20 20.10 32.26
C LEU A 590 -14.04 20.73 33.38
N PRO A 591 -15.17 20.13 33.79
CA PRO A 591 -15.97 20.66 34.88
C PRO A 591 -15.20 20.54 36.21
N LEU A 592 -14.95 21.68 36.84
CA LEU A 592 -14.33 21.80 38.16
C LEU A 592 -15.27 22.55 39.10
N THR A 593 -15.11 22.35 40.41
CA THR A 593 -15.90 23.08 41.39
C THR A 593 -15.34 24.49 41.62
N ASP A 594 -16.21 25.49 41.63
CA ASP A 594 -15.91 26.85 42.10
C ASP A 594 -15.88 26.93 43.64
N ALA A 595 -15.61 28.10 44.21
CA ALA A 595 -15.58 28.31 45.66
C ALA A 595 -16.98 28.30 46.31
N THR A 596 -18.06 28.31 45.51
CA THR A 596 -19.45 28.15 45.97
C THR A 596 -19.88 26.67 46.02
N GLY A 597 -19.15 25.79 45.31
CA GLY A 597 -19.41 24.37 45.15
C GLY A 597 -20.15 24.00 43.86
N ALA A 598 -20.38 24.94 42.95
CA ALA A 598 -20.98 24.70 41.64
C ALA A 598 -19.94 24.14 40.65
N ALA A 599 -20.36 23.22 39.78
CA ALA A 599 -19.52 22.70 38.71
C ALA A 599 -19.55 23.66 37.51
N VAL A 600 -18.38 24.18 37.14
CA VAL A 600 -18.20 25.10 36.01
C VAL A 600 -16.97 24.68 35.20
N PRO A 601 -16.91 24.95 33.89
CA PRO A 601 -15.74 24.66 33.07
C PRO A 601 -14.46 25.29 33.64
N ALA A 602 -13.34 24.56 33.59
CA ALA A 602 -12.05 25.04 34.09
C ALA A 602 -11.65 26.41 33.52
N ARG A 603 -11.96 26.68 32.25
CA ARG A 603 -11.71 27.97 31.57
C ARG A 603 -12.44 29.16 32.18
N GLU A 604 -13.53 28.96 32.91
CA GLU A 604 -14.30 30.04 33.54
C GLU A 604 -13.73 30.39 34.93
N LEU A 605 -12.95 29.50 35.53
CA LEU A 605 -12.37 29.68 36.85
C LEU A 605 -11.05 30.46 36.83
N LEU A 606 -10.80 31.19 37.91
CA LEU A 606 -9.59 31.92 38.23
C LEU A 606 -8.93 31.30 39.46
N LEU A 607 -7.60 31.32 39.48
CA LEU A 607 -6.83 30.97 40.66
C LEU A 607 -7.08 31.98 41.81
N PRO A 608 -7.10 31.52 43.08
CA PRO A 608 -7.25 32.41 44.21
C PRO A 608 -6.18 33.50 44.23
N GLY A 609 -6.60 34.75 44.36
CA GLY A 609 -5.70 35.91 44.38
C GLY A 609 -5.39 36.52 43.00
N SER A 610 -6.03 36.06 41.92
CA SER A 610 -5.96 36.76 40.62
C SER A 610 -6.43 38.22 40.77
N PRO A 611 -5.69 39.20 40.19
CA PRO A 611 -6.10 40.61 40.20
C PRO A 611 -7.48 40.87 39.57
N LEU A 612 -7.89 40.03 38.62
CA LEU A 612 -9.18 40.19 37.93
C LEU A 612 -10.37 40.05 38.88
N LEU A 613 -10.30 39.14 39.85
CA LEU A 613 -11.35 38.94 40.86
C LEU A 613 -11.69 40.23 41.63
N ALA A 614 -10.76 41.19 41.73
CA ALA A 614 -10.98 42.45 42.44
C ALA A 614 -11.68 43.53 41.59
N VAL A 615 -11.78 43.36 40.28
CA VAL A 615 -12.36 44.35 39.35
C VAL A 615 -13.72 43.92 38.78
N LEU A 616 -14.13 42.67 39.01
CA LEU A 616 -15.44 42.18 38.58
C LEU A 616 -16.60 42.81 39.38
N ASP A 617 -17.74 43.02 38.72
CA ASP A 617 -19.04 43.41 39.26
C ASP A 617 -19.91 42.17 39.51
N ALA A 618 -19.29 41.11 40.06
CA ALA A 618 -19.91 39.83 40.38
C ALA A 618 -19.31 39.26 41.70
N ASP A 619 -19.88 38.18 42.25
CA ASP A 619 -19.31 37.53 43.43
C ASP A 619 -18.01 36.81 43.05
N PRO A 620 -16.83 37.19 43.59
CA PRO A 620 -15.57 36.54 43.26
C PRO A 620 -15.54 35.04 43.56
N ALA A 621 -16.40 34.55 44.46
CA ALA A 621 -16.47 33.14 44.80
C ALA A 621 -16.97 32.27 43.63
N GLU A 622 -17.84 32.80 42.76
CA GLU A 622 -18.40 32.11 41.59
C GLU A 622 -17.33 31.87 40.50
N PHE A 623 -16.29 32.69 40.49
CA PHE A 623 -15.20 32.61 39.51
C PHE A 623 -13.91 32.06 40.08
N THR A 624 -13.85 31.71 41.37
CA THR A 624 -12.62 31.21 42.00
C THR A 624 -12.67 29.69 42.09
N VAL A 625 -11.62 28.98 41.64
CA VAL A 625 -11.55 27.51 41.81
C VAL A 625 -11.62 27.11 43.29
N ALA A 626 -12.30 26.01 43.60
CA ALA A 626 -12.53 25.55 44.96
C ALA A 626 -11.22 25.41 45.78
N PRO A 627 -11.19 25.85 47.05
CA PRO A 627 -9.99 25.77 47.89
C PRO A 627 -9.45 24.35 48.13
N ASP A 628 -10.30 23.32 48.07
CA ASP A 628 -9.90 21.93 48.25
C ASP A 628 -9.09 21.40 47.06
N LEU A 629 -9.48 21.76 45.82
CA LEU A 629 -8.73 21.44 44.60
C LEU A 629 -7.34 22.08 44.64
N VAL A 630 -7.24 23.35 45.04
CA VAL A 630 -5.96 24.06 45.21
C VAL A 630 -5.09 23.43 46.31
N GLY A 631 -5.70 22.86 47.35
CA GLY A 631 -4.98 22.14 48.40
C GLY A 631 -4.44 20.77 47.96
N ARG A 632 -5.04 20.16 46.93
CA ARG A 632 -4.72 18.81 46.45
C ARG A 632 -3.84 18.79 45.21
N PHE A 633 -3.99 19.77 44.33
CA PHE A 633 -3.27 19.87 43.06
C PHE A 633 -2.44 21.15 43.02
N ASP A 634 -1.25 21.06 42.43
CA ASP A 634 -0.40 22.24 42.22
C ASP A 634 -1.12 23.25 41.30
N PRO A 635 -1.06 24.56 41.57
CA PRO A 635 -1.63 25.59 40.68
C PRO A 635 -1.18 25.47 39.22
N ALA A 636 0.00 24.90 38.94
CA ALA A 636 0.44 24.60 37.59
C ALA A 636 -0.42 23.53 36.89
N VAL A 637 -0.91 22.53 37.62
CA VAL A 637 -1.81 21.49 37.09
C VAL A 637 -3.19 22.06 36.82
N LEU A 638 -3.69 22.92 37.71
CA LEU A 638 -4.97 23.62 37.50
C LEU A 638 -4.91 24.53 36.27
N ARG A 639 -3.80 25.26 36.07
CA ARG A 639 -3.55 26.02 34.84
C ARG A 639 -3.45 25.12 33.60
N ALA A 640 -2.80 23.96 33.72
CA ALA A 640 -2.73 22.98 32.63
C ALA A 640 -4.12 22.45 32.22
N ALA A 641 -5.07 22.36 33.18
CA ALA A 641 -6.47 22.04 32.91
C ALA A 641 -7.29 23.22 32.36
N GLY A 642 -6.74 24.44 32.34
CA GLY A 642 -7.41 25.63 31.80
C GLY A 642 -7.88 26.65 32.85
N VAL A 643 -7.64 26.44 34.15
CA VAL A 643 -7.94 27.45 35.19
C VAL A 643 -7.05 28.68 34.97
N ARG A 644 -7.67 29.86 34.87
CA ARG A 644 -7.03 31.12 34.50
C ARG A 644 -6.32 31.80 35.67
N ASP A 645 -5.36 32.66 35.37
CA ASP A 645 -4.85 33.69 36.29
C ASP A 645 -4.94 35.11 35.71
N GLY A 646 -5.35 35.22 34.44
CA GLY A 646 -5.60 36.46 33.69
C GLY A 646 -6.88 36.36 32.84
N PHE A 647 -6.98 37.19 31.79
CA PHE A 647 -8.19 37.32 30.97
C PHE A 647 -8.50 36.02 30.21
N ALA A 648 -9.79 35.70 30.01
CA ALA A 648 -10.15 34.68 29.01
C ALA A 648 -9.97 35.27 27.62
N VAL A 649 -9.07 34.67 26.84
CA VAL A 649 -8.92 34.98 25.43
C VAL A 649 -9.50 33.83 24.62
N VAL A 650 -10.68 34.06 24.07
CA VAL A 650 -11.36 33.17 23.13
C VAL A 650 -10.61 33.19 21.81
N ARG A 651 -10.36 32.00 21.25
CA ARG A 651 -9.73 31.81 19.95
C ARG A 651 -10.51 30.78 19.16
N ASP A 652 -10.74 31.08 17.89
CA ASP A 652 -11.31 30.13 16.94
C ASP A 652 -10.71 30.37 15.55
N THR A 653 -10.80 29.37 14.69
CA THR A 653 -10.22 29.38 13.35
C THR A 653 -11.29 29.05 12.32
N ASP A 654 -11.17 29.62 11.12
CA ASP A 654 -12.13 29.41 10.03
C ASP A 654 -13.58 29.79 10.40
N VAL A 655 -13.75 30.93 11.09
CA VAL A 655 -15.04 31.45 11.54
C VAL A 655 -15.76 32.20 10.42
N THR A 656 -16.99 31.81 10.12
CA THR A 656 -17.89 32.55 9.22
C THR A 656 -18.69 33.59 9.99
N LEU A 657 -18.65 34.86 9.59
CA LEU A 657 -19.44 35.91 10.22
C LEU A 657 -20.88 35.91 9.70
N GLU A 658 -21.74 35.17 10.37
CA GLU A 658 -23.19 35.20 10.16
C GLU A 658 -23.94 35.52 11.46
N PRO A 659 -25.16 36.08 11.37
CA PRO A 659 -26.05 36.14 12.52
C PRO A 659 -26.24 34.70 12.99
N ASP A 660 -25.88 34.42 14.24
CA ASP A 660 -25.75 33.09 14.86
C ASP A 660 -24.31 32.52 15.01
N THR A 661 -23.28 33.34 14.86
CA THR A 661 -21.92 32.98 15.35
C THR A 661 -21.89 33.21 16.86
N TRP A 662 -21.76 32.15 17.68
CA TRP A 662 -21.86 32.26 19.14
C TRP A 662 -20.61 31.72 19.84
N HIS A 663 -19.76 32.63 20.30
CA HIS A 663 -18.65 32.34 21.22
C HIS A 663 -19.01 32.69 22.67
N ASP A 664 -20.29 32.99 22.94
CA ASP A 664 -20.80 33.46 24.24
C ASP A 664 -20.14 34.77 24.71
N LEU A 665 -19.85 35.66 23.75
CA LEU A 665 -19.30 36.99 24.01
C LEU A 665 -20.43 38.03 24.09
N ASP A 666 -20.29 39.03 24.97
CA ASP A 666 -21.28 40.09 25.16
C ASP A 666 -21.47 40.96 23.89
N ASP A 667 -22.70 41.21 23.46
CA ASP A 667 -23.01 42.01 22.25
C ASP A 667 -22.29 41.52 20.95
N GLU A 668 -21.95 40.23 20.85
CA GLU A 668 -21.26 39.64 19.68
C GLU A 668 -22.08 39.74 18.38
N ASP A 669 -23.38 39.46 18.47
CA ASP A 669 -24.34 39.58 17.38
C ASP A 669 -24.32 40.99 16.78
N ARG A 670 -24.25 42.00 17.64
CA ARG A 670 -24.19 43.40 17.25
C ARG A 670 -22.87 43.76 16.58
N TRP A 671 -21.74 43.20 17.04
CA TRP A 671 -20.47 43.38 16.35
C TRP A 671 -20.52 42.83 14.93
N VAL A 672 -21.06 41.62 14.76
CA VAL A 672 -21.26 41.00 13.43
C VAL A 672 -22.13 41.88 12.55
N ASP A 673 -23.27 42.37 13.06
CA ASP A 673 -24.17 43.27 12.32
C ASP A 673 -23.47 44.56 11.88
N ASP A 674 -22.74 45.23 12.78
CA ASP A 674 -22.02 46.47 12.48
C ASP A 674 -20.93 46.24 11.42
N VAL A 675 -20.20 45.12 11.50
CA VAL A 675 -19.19 44.72 10.52
C VAL A 675 -19.83 44.46 9.16
N LEU A 676 -20.91 43.66 9.11
CA LEU A 676 -21.61 43.30 7.87
C LEU A 676 -22.25 44.51 7.20
N ALA A 677 -22.78 45.46 7.96
CA ALA A 677 -23.34 46.71 7.44
C ALA A 677 -22.28 47.56 6.68
N GLY A 678 -21.01 47.47 7.07
CA GLY A 678 -19.89 48.16 6.42
C GLY A 678 -19.34 47.47 5.16
N LEU A 679 -19.86 46.30 4.80
CA LEU A 679 -19.43 45.51 3.66
C LEU A 679 -20.41 45.60 2.48
N PRO A 680 -19.92 45.49 1.23
CA PRO A 680 -20.82 45.37 0.09
C PRO A 680 -21.60 44.05 0.19
N GLY A 681 -22.87 44.05 -0.20
CA GLY A 681 -23.74 42.86 -0.12
C GLY A 681 -23.10 41.62 -0.77
N GLN A 682 -22.96 40.55 -0.01
CA GLN A 682 -22.32 39.29 -0.43
C GLN A 682 -23.36 38.16 -0.57
N PRO A 683 -23.13 37.21 -1.49
CA PRO A 683 -23.99 36.02 -1.63
C PRO A 683 -23.75 34.95 -0.54
N VAL A 684 -22.63 35.02 0.18
CA VAL A 684 -22.26 34.14 1.30
C VAL A 684 -21.60 34.97 2.41
N PRO A 685 -21.71 34.55 3.68
CA PRO A 685 -21.05 35.20 4.82
C PRO A 685 -19.53 35.34 4.61
N PRO A 686 -18.91 36.47 5.03
CA PRO A 686 -17.45 36.60 5.07
C PRO A 686 -16.82 35.58 6.03
N LEU A 687 -15.59 35.14 5.72
CA LEU A 687 -14.83 34.19 6.54
C LEU A 687 -13.59 34.88 7.13
N THR A 688 -13.27 34.61 8.40
CA THR A 688 -11.95 34.91 8.96
C THR A 688 -11.20 33.62 9.29
N GLY A 689 -9.90 33.60 8.98
CA GLY A 689 -9.06 32.42 9.27
C GLY A 689 -8.70 32.30 10.75
N GLU A 690 -8.72 33.41 11.48
CA GLU A 690 -8.38 33.47 12.91
C GLU A 690 -9.25 34.53 13.58
N PHE A 691 -10.00 34.11 14.59
CA PHE A 691 -10.79 34.95 15.47
C PHE A 691 -10.16 34.96 16.86
N THR A 692 -10.06 36.13 17.47
CA THR A 692 -9.53 36.28 18.84
C THR A 692 -10.28 37.40 19.55
N ALA A 693 -10.73 37.12 20.78
CA ALA A 693 -11.51 38.05 21.57
C ALA A 693 -11.25 37.85 23.08
N VAL A 694 -11.34 38.92 23.86
CA VAL A 694 -11.38 38.86 25.32
C VAL A 694 -12.83 38.72 25.79
N ALA A 695 -13.12 37.69 26.59
CA ALA A 695 -14.42 37.46 27.21
C ALA A 695 -14.55 38.17 28.57
N ASP A 696 -15.76 38.16 29.14
CA ASP A 696 -16.09 38.65 30.49
C ASP A 696 -15.83 40.15 30.72
N LEU A 697 -15.75 40.97 29.65
CA LEU A 697 -15.50 42.41 29.77
C LEU A 697 -16.70 43.18 30.32
N ASP A 698 -17.91 42.67 30.13
CA ASP A 698 -19.16 43.18 30.68
C ASP A 698 -19.24 43.06 32.21
N LEU A 699 -18.50 42.10 32.78
CA LEU A 699 -18.36 41.93 34.22
C LEU A 699 -17.42 42.95 34.86
N VAL A 700 -16.74 43.82 34.11
CA VAL A 700 -15.80 44.81 34.68
C VAL A 700 -16.54 46.00 35.29
N ARG A 701 -16.23 46.36 36.54
CA ARG A 701 -16.77 47.56 37.20
C ARG A 701 -16.36 48.85 36.47
N ASP A 702 -17.30 49.79 36.36
CA ASP A 702 -17.11 51.08 35.68
C ASP A 702 -15.92 51.90 36.19
N ASP A 703 -15.57 51.83 37.47
CA ASP A 703 -14.46 52.58 38.06
C ASP A 703 -13.08 51.91 37.86
N ALA A 704 -13.06 50.67 37.38
CA ALA A 704 -11.84 49.88 37.20
C ALA A 704 -11.21 50.02 35.81
N TRP A 705 -11.93 50.57 34.82
CA TRP A 705 -11.48 50.66 33.42
C TRP A 705 -10.05 51.20 33.22
N PRO A 706 -9.57 52.24 33.92
CA PRO A 706 -8.18 52.69 33.76
C PRO A 706 -7.14 51.60 34.06
N HIS A 707 -7.37 50.78 35.09
CA HIS A 707 -6.47 49.67 35.46
C HIS A 707 -6.67 48.47 34.53
N VAL A 708 -7.91 48.16 34.14
CA VAL A 708 -8.21 47.06 33.20
C VAL A 708 -7.58 47.32 31.83
N LEU A 709 -7.65 48.55 31.32
CA LEU A 709 -6.99 48.92 30.06
C LEU A 709 -5.47 48.78 30.13
N GLU A 710 -4.86 49.15 31.26
CA GLU A 710 -3.43 48.91 31.50
C GLU A 710 -3.10 47.41 31.47
N TRP A 711 -3.90 46.58 32.14
CA TRP A 711 -3.68 45.13 32.18
C TRP A 711 -3.90 44.46 30.82
N LEU A 712 -4.95 44.85 30.09
CA LEU A 712 -5.20 44.39 28.72
C LEU A 712 -4.05 44.77 27.79
N ALA A 713 -3.44 45.94 27.96
CA ALA A 713 -2.30 46.36 27.16
C ALA A 713 -0.99 45.66 27.58
N ALA A 714 -0.86 45.25 28.83
CA ALA A 714 0.33 44.57 29.35
C ALA A 714 0.35 43.05 29.06
N ASP A 715 -0.82 42.41 28.98
CA ASP A 715 -0.97 40.99 28.64
C ASP A 715 -0.85 40.77 27.13
N ALA A 716 0.06 39.90 26.68
CA ALA A 716 0.36 39.76 25.26
C ALA A 716 -0.83 39.25 24.42
N ASP A 717 -1.61 38.34 24.98
CA ASP A 717 -2.73 37.68 24.29
C ASP A 717 -3.95 38.59 24.26
N ALA A 718 -4.29 39.20 25.39
CA ALA A 718 -5.38 40.18 25.46
C ALA A 718 -5.05 41.43 24.63
N ARG A 719 -3.80 41.90 24.64
CA ARG A 719 -3.35 42.99 23.78
C ARG A 719 -3.54 42.64 22.31
N ALA A 720 -3.14 41.43 21.90
CA ALA A 720 -3.29 40.98 20.52
C ALA A 720 -4.77 40.96 20.08
N ALA A 721 -5.68 40.52 20.96
CA ALA A 721 -7.13 40.52 20.74
C ALA A 721 -7.72 41.93 20.56
N VAL A 722 -7.05 42.98 21.09
CA VAL A 722 -7.46 44.38 20.93
C VAL A 722 -6.82 45.03 19.70
N VAL A 723 -5.50 44.87 19.51
CA VAL A 723 -4.78 45.65 18.48
C VAL A 723 -4.81 45.04 17.09
N SER A 724 -5.02 43.73 16.98
CA SER A 724 -4.92 43.03 15.70
C SER A 724 -6.26 43.12 14.98
N PRO A 725 -6.31 43.70 13.77
CA PRO A 725 -7.56 43.75 13.03
C PRO A 725 -7.97 42.33 12.59
N VAL A 726 -9.28 42.10 12.52
CA VAL A 726 -9.82 40.86 11.96
C VAL A 726 -9.79 40.96 10.45
N ARG A 727 -9.12 40.01 9.79
CA ARG A 727 -9.03 39.95 8.33
C ARG A 727 -10.16 39.08 7.77
N LEU A 728 -11.00 39.69 6.96
CA LEU A 728 -12.16 39.05 6.33
C LEU A 728 -11.87 38.69 4.88
N THR A 729 -12.17 37.45 4.52
CA THR A 729 -12.25 36.94 3.15
C THR A 729 -13.68 37.08 2.64
N LEU A 730 -13.87 37.88 1.59
CA LEU A 730 -15.16 38.09 0.94
C LEU A 730 -15.43 37.02 -0.14
N ALA A 731 -16.69 36.86 -0.56
CA ALA A 731 -17.11 35.85 -1.54
C ALA A 731 -16.35 35.92 -2.89
N GLY A 732 -15.87 37.10 -3.28
CA GLY A 732 -15.05 37.32 -4.47
C GLY A 732 -13.54 37.04 -4.30
N GLY A 733 -13.11 36.54 -3.14
CA GLY A 733 -11.71 36.31 -2.78
C GLY A 733 -10.95 37.58 -2.32
N GLY A 734 -11.61 38.74 -2.31
CA GLY A 734 -11.05 39.98 -1.78
C GLY A 734 -10.87 39.91 -0.26
N GLN A 735 -9.85 40.58 0.25
CA GLN A 735 -9.56 40.67 1.69
C GLN A 735 -9.90 42.07 2.21
N ARG A 736 -10.48 42.17 3.40
CA ARG A 736 -10.74 43.43 4.08
C ARG A 736 -10.48 43.30 5.58
N ASP A 737 -9.72 44.25 6.12
CA ASP A 737 -9.45 44.32 7.55
C ASP A 737 -10.56 45.15 8.23
N VAL A 738 -11.06 44.65 9.35
CA VAL A 738 -12.06 45.31 10.21
C VAL A 738 -11.56 45.33 11.67
N PRO A 739 -12.08 46.23 12.54
CA PRO A 739 -11.73 46.20 13.95
C PRO A 739 -12.04 44.84 14.59
N SER A 740 -11.15 44.37 15.48
CA SER A 740 -11.42 43.22 16.33
C SER A 740 -12.69 43.43 17.16
N TYR A 741 -13.37 42.34 17.51
CA TYR A 741 -14.50 42.37 18.44
C TYR A 741 -14.15 43.13 19.73
N THR A 742 -13.00 42.82 20.36
CA THR A 742 -12.63 43.44 21.65
C THR A 742 -12.40 44.95 21.53
N ALA A 743 -11.71 45.42 20.49
CA ALA A 743 -11.57 46.86 20.24
C ALA A 743 -12.91 47.56 19.98
N TRP A 744 -13.79 46.95 19.19
CA TRP A 744 -15.14 47.47 18.95
C TRP A 744 -15.95 47.54 20.25
N TRP A 745 -15.90 46.50 21.07
CA TRP A 745 -16.60 46.41 22.35
C TRP A 745 -16.10 47.50 23.31
N LEU A 746 -14.78 47.63 23.47
CA LEU A 746 -14.17 48.65 24.34
C LEU A 746 -14.54 50.08 23.91
N ARG A 747 -14.52 50.39 22.60
CA ARG A 747 -14.95 51.71 22.08
C ARG A 747 -16.40 52.03 22.47
N ARG A 748 -17.25 51.00 22.49
CA ARG A 748 -18.68 51.14 22.69
C ARG A 748 -19.09 51.11 24.16
N HIS A 749 -18.49 50.28 24.99
CA HIS A 749 -18.94 50.01 26.36
C HIS A 749 -18.03 50.61 27.43
N ALA A 750 -16.70 50.58 27.25
CA ALA A 750 -15.78 51.10 28.26
C ALA A 750 -15.94 52.62 28.44
N ARG A 751 -15.93 53.08 29.70
CA ARG A 751 -16.10 54.49 30.06
C ARG A 751 -15.05 54.93 31.06
N ILE A 752 -14.50 56.12 30.86
CA ILE A 752 -13.65 56.79 31.85
C ILE A 752 -14.31 58.11 32.22
N GLY A 753 -14.65 58.27 33.51
CA GLY A 753 -15.39 59.45 33.99
C GLY A 753 -16.75 59.64 33.31
N GLY A 754 -17.41 58.53 32.93
CA GLY A 754 -18.69 58.51 32.23
C GLY A 754 -18.63 58.82 30.73
N ARG A 755 -17.44 58.98 30.15
CA ARG A 755 -17.26 59.27 28.71
C ARG A 755 -16.74 58.05 27.95
N PRO A 756 -17.20 57.81 26.70
CA PRO A 756 -16.65 56.75 25.85
C PRO A 756 -15.19 57.03 25.53
N LEU A 757 -14.41 55.98 25.30
CA LEU A 757 -12.98 56.09 24.97
C LEU A 757 -12.74 56.94 23.71
N THR A 758 -13.62 56.85 22.71
CA THR A 758 -13.59 57.67 21.48
C THR A 758 -13.73 59.17 21.70
N GLY A 759 -14.25 59.57 22.87
CA GLY A 759 -14.43 60.96 23.27
C GLY A 759 -13.31 61.52 24.16
N LEU A 760 -12.17 60.82 24.24
CA LEU A 760 -11.04 61.18 25.13
C LEU A 760 -9.75 61.31 24.32
N ALA A 761 -8.85 62.16 24.82
CA ALA A 761 -7.52 62.36 24.28
C ALA A 761 -6.43 61.88 25.24
N LEU A 762 -5.29 61.48 24.69
CA LEU A 762 -4.10 61.18 25.49
C LEU A 762 -3.42 62.47 26.00
N PRO A 763 -2.64 62.41 27.09
CA PRO A 763 -1.98 63.60 27.66
C PRO A 763 -1.06 64.33 26.68
N ASP A 764 -0.39 63.57 25.80
CA ASP A 764 0.55 64.05 24.81
C ASP A 764 -0.06 64.31 23.42
N ALA A 765 -1.40 64.28 23.30
CA ALA A 765 -2.11 64.51 22.04
C ALA A 765 -1.83 65.88 21.39
N ASP A 766 -2.11 66.00 20.09
CA ASP A 766 -1.97 67.23 19.32
C ASP A 766 -2.78 68.39 19.95
N ALA A 767 -2.31 69.62 19.77
CA ALA A 767 -2.97 70.80 20.33
C ALA A 767 -4.42 70.96 19.83
N VAL A 768 -4.71 70.58 18.58
CA VAL A 768 -6.06 70.60 18.01
C VAL A 768 -6.96 69.57 18.69
N VAL A 769 -6.46 68.37 18.93
CA VAL A 769 -7.21 67.28 19.59
C VAL A 769 -7.55 67.67 21.04
N ARG A 770 -6.55 68.13 21.81
CA ARG A 770 -6.76 68.57 23.20
C ARG A 770 -7.63 69.82 23.33
N ALA A 771 -7.76 70.62 22.27
CA ALA A 771 -8.66 71.76 22.27
C ALA A 771 -10.13 71.32 22.20
N VAL A 772 -10.42 70.13 21.65
CA VAL A 772 -11.77 69.59 21.46
C VAL A 772 -12.12 68.59 22.57
N LEU A 773 -11.26 67.58 22.78
CA LEU A 773 -11.52 66.43 23.65
C LEU A 773 -10.83 66.58 25.01
N PRO A 774 -11.46 66.12 26.11
CA PRO A 774 -10.83 66.05 27.42
C PRO A 774 -9.69 65.03 27.45
N VAL A 775 -8.69 65.25 28.32
CA VAL A 775 -7.55 64.36 28.49
C VAL A 775 -7.84 63.28 29.53
N ALA A 776 -7.51 62.03 29.21
CA ALA A 776 -7.49 60.90 30.14
C ALA A 776 -6.08 60.30 30.22
N ASP A 777 -5.61 60.02 31.44
CA ASP A 777 -4.29 59.43 31.69
C ASP A 777 -4.44 57.91 31.82
N VAL A 778 -4.12 57.19 30.74
CA VAL A 778 -4.18 55.73 30.66
C VAL A 778 -2.83 55.24 30.12
N PRO A 779 -2.12 54.35 30.84
CA PRO A 779 -0.77 53.93 30.46
C PRO A 779 -0.79 52.86 29.35
N VAL A 780 -1.18 53.25 28.14
CA VAL A 780 -1.25 52.38 26.96
C VAL A 780 -0.31 52.85 25.84
N ASP A 781 0.12 51.93 24.99
CA ASP A 781 0.92 52.27 23.80
C ASP A 781 0.06 52.83 22.66
N ASP A 782 0.72 53.42 21.65
CA ASP A 782 0.06 54.09 20.52
C ASP A 782 -0.86 53.17 19.71
N ALA A 783 -0.48 51.90 19.53
CA ALA A 783 -1.30 50.96 18.76
C ALA A 783 -2.56 50.57 19.53
N PHE A 784 -2.44 50.34 20.85
CA PHE A 784 -3.57 50.06 21.71
C PHE A 784 -4.51 51.26 21.82
N ALA A 785 -3.96 52.47 22.02
CA ALA A 785 -4.74 53.70 22.05
C ALA A 785 -5.56 53.90 20.78
N ALA A 786 -4.94 53.74 19.60
CA ALA A 786 -5.63 53.84 18.32
C ALA A 786 -6.72 52.76 18.18
N ALA A 787 -6.44 51.52 18.60
CA ALA A 787 -7.40 50.43 18.52
C ALA A 787 -8.67 50.71 19.35
N VAL A 788 -8.54 51.24 20.58
CA VAL A 788 -9.71 51.55 21.45
C VAL A 788 -10.30 52.95 21.23
N GLY A 789 -9.74 53.74 20.31
CA GLY A 789 -10.27 55.05 19.90
C GLY A 789 -9.81 56.24 20.73
N LEU A 790 -8.74 56.11 21.54
CA LEU A 790 -8.17 57.24 22.27
C LEU A 790 -7.40 58.15 21.30
N ALA A 791 -7.85 59.40 21.15
CA ALA A 791 -7.32 60.29 20.13
C ALA A 791 -5.96 60.90 20.53
N ARG A 792 -4.98 60.83 19.62
CA ARG A 792 -3.68 61.52 19.77
C ARG A 792 -3.47 62.57 18.70
N SER A 793 -3.85 62.30 17.46
CA SER A 793 -3.69 63.19 16.31
C SER A 793 -5.05 63.56 15.71
N PRO A 794 -5.16 64.62 14.89
CA PRO A 794 -6.42 64.98 14.25
C PRO A 794 -7.03 63.85 13.39
N GLY A 795 -6.22 62.93 12.88
CA GLY A 795 -6.70 61.77 12.11
C GLY A 795 -7.35 60.67 12.97
N ASP A 796 -7.11 60.67 14.28
CA ASP A 796 -7.68 59.68 15.23
C ASP A 796 -9.06 60.11 15.77
N LEU A 797 -9.54 61.28 15.33
CA LEU A 797 -10.78 61.87 15.80
C LEU A 797 -11.98 61.07 15.29
N ASP A 798 -12.67 60.39 16.21
CA ASP A 798 -13.96 59.77 15.93
C ASP A 798 -14.99 60.84 15.54
N PRO A 799 -15.57 60.79 14.32
CA PRO A 799 -16.47 61.84 13.84
C PRO A 799 -17.68 62.05 14.74
N ASP A 800 -18.33 60.99 15.21
CA ASP A 800 -19.51 61.07 16.06
C ASP A 800 -19.18 61.73 17.41
N ALA A 801 -18.10 61.31 18.06
CA ALA A 801 -17.67 61.87 19.33
C ALA A 801 -17.28 63.36 19.20
N VAL A 802 -16.58 63.72 18.12
CA VAL A 802 -16.17 65.10 17.86
C VAL A 802 -17.34 65.98 17.47
N LEU A 803 -18.24 65.55 16.59
CA LEU A 803 -19.42 66.33 16.20
C LEU A 803 -20.34 66.58 17.40
N THR A 804 -20.54 65.56 18.24
CA THR A 804 -21.25 65.71 19.52
C THR A 804 -20.58 66.79 20.37
N ARG A 805 -19.25 66.72 20.51
CA ARG A 805 -18.48 67.70 21.28
C ARG A 805 -18.52 69.12 20.70
N LEU A 806 -18.48 69.25 19.37
CA LEU A 806 -18.56 70.55 18.67
C LEU A 806 -19.92 71.24 18.86
N ALA A 807 -20.99 70.45 19.05
CA ALA A 807 -22.34 70.94 19.30
C ALA A 807 -22.54 71.53 20.71
N ASP A 808 -21.65 71.26 21.66
CA ASP A 808 -21.72 71.77 23.03
C ASP A 808 -21.42 73.28 23.09
N ASP A 809 -22.27 74.08 23.74
CA ASP A 809 -22.08 75.53 23.85
C ASP A 809 -20.89 75.93 24.75
N ASP A 810 -20.43 75.04 25.63
CA ASP A 810 -19.33 75.29 26.57
C ASP A 810 -17.94 75.18 25.91
N LEU A 811 -17.87 74.64 24.69
CA LEU A 811 -16.64 74.54 23.93
C LEU A 811 -16.29 75.89 23.29
N SER A 812 -15.10 76.41 23.58
CA SER A 812 -14.57 77.62 22.96
C SER A 812 -13.41 77.25 22.02
N LEU A 813 -13.60 77.48 20.72
CA LEU A 813 -12.60 77.19 19.69
C LEU A 813 -12.31 78.42 18.83
N PRO A 814 -11.05 78.77 18.59
CA PRO A 814 -10.66 79.71 17.54
C PRO A 814 -11.13 79.22 16.17
N ALA A 815 -11.49 80.16 15.28
CA ALA A 815 -11.92 79.83 13.92
C ALA A 815 -10.87 79.00 13.15
N ALA A 816 -9.58 79.28 13.37
CA ALA A 816 -8.48 78.56 12.74
C ALA A 816 -8.38 77.09 13.20
N THR A 817 -8.59 76.83 14.50
CA THR A 817 -8.59 75.47 15.04
C THR A 817 -9.83 74.71 14.57
N LEU A 818 -11.00 75.36 14.53
CA LEU A 818 -12.22 74.77 13.99
C LEU A 818 -12.06 74.34 12.53
N ALA A 819 -11.40 75.15 11.71
CA ALA A 819 -11.10 74.79 10.32
C ALA A 819 -10.19 73.55 10.23
N GLN A 820 -9.20 73.41 11.12
CA GLN A 820 -8.35 72.22 11.18
C GLN A 820 -9.12 70.97 11.60
N VAL A 821 -10.03 71.10 12.58
CA VAL A 821 -10.92 70.00 13.00
C VAL A 821 -11.83 69.57 11.84
N TYR A 822 -12.49 70.51 11.16
CA TYR A 822 -13.34 70.18 10.02
C TYR A 822 -12.56 69.62 8.83
N ALA A 823 -11.34 70.07 8.59
CA ALA A 823 -10.47 69.47 7.58
C ALA A 823 -10.13 68.01 7.92
N ALA A 824 -9.88 67.71 9.20
CA ALA A 824 -9.64 66.33 9.66
C ALA A 824 -10.91 65.46 9.56
N LEU A 825 -12.08 66.01 9.93
CA LEU A 825 -13.35 65.31 9.77
C LEU A 825 -13.67 65.05 8.29
N ALA A 826 -13.43 66.00 7.40
CA ALA A 826 -13.68 65.85 5.97
C ALA A 826 -12.85 64.74 5.29
N ALA A 827 -11.82 64.20 5.96
CA ALA A 827 -11.06 63.06 5.49
C ALA A 827 -11.73 61.69 5.81
N HIS A 828 -12.80 61.69 6.61
CA HIS A 828 -13.55 60.50 6.98
C HIS A 828 -14.63 60.19 5.94
N ASP A 829 -14.99 58.91 5.83
CA ASP A 829 -16.15 58.49 5.05
C ASP A 829 -17.43 59.03 5.73
N PRO A 830 -18.27 59.82 5.04
CA PRO A 830 -19.54 60.27 5.60
C PRO A 830 -20.51 59.10 5.89
N ALA A 831 -20.32 57.95 5.24
CA ALA A 831 -21.14 56.77 5.48
C ALA A 831 -20.94 56.26 6.92
N GLY A 832 -22.01 56.27 7.71
CA GLY A 832 -22.01 55.77 9.10
C GLY A 832 -21.78 56.84 10.17
N VAL A 833 -21.50 58.09 9.78
CA VAL A 833 -21.46 59.22 10.72
C VAL A 833 -22.89 59.71 10.98
N ARG A 834 -23.23 59.99 12.24
CA ARG A 834 -24.53 60.56 12.60
C ARG A 834 -24.52 62.07 12.38
N PRO A 835 -25.39 62.60 11.50
CA PRO A 835 -25.46 64.02 11.27
C PRO A 835 -25.81 64.81 12.54
N PRO A 836 -25.12 65.93 12.82
CA PRO A 836 -25.38 66.70 14.03
C PRO A 836 -26.56 67.65 13.85
N ASP A 837 -27.44 67.77 14.85
CA ASP A 837 -28.52 68.77 14.84
C ASP A 837 -28.00 70.23 14.91
N ARG A 838 -26.78 70.39 15.46
CA ARG A 838 -26.14 71.67 15.73
C ARG A 838 -24.70 71.66 15.22
N ILE A 839 -24.33 72.69 14.47
CA ILE A 839 -23.02 72.82 13.84
C ILE A 839 -22.33 74.07 14.37
N ARG A 840 -21.03 73.96 14.64
CA ARG A 840 -20.19 75.07 15.07
C ARG A 840 -19.66 75.81 13.86
N VAL A 841 -19.97 77.08 13.72
CA VAL A 841 -19.54 77.92 12.60
C VAL A 841 -18.50 78.95 13.05
N PRO A 842 -17.56 79.34 12.17
CA PRO A 842 -16.69 80.48 12.42
C PRO A 842 -17.48 81.76 12.74
N ASP A 843 -17.02 82.53 13.72
CA ASP A 843 -17.57 83.85 14.08
C ASP A 843 -16.46 84.82 14.48
N GLY A 844 -16.05 85.67 13.55
CA GLY A 844 -14.88 86.53 13.71
C GLY A 844 -13.60 85.72 13.95
N VAL A 845 -12.95 85.94 15.10
CA VAL A 845 -11.76 85.19 15.52
C VAL A 845 -12.09 83.88 16.25
N GLY A 846 -13.35 83.70 16.66
CA GLY A 846 -13.83 82.56 17.44
C GLY A 846 -14.82 81.69 16.65
N SER A 847 -15.69 81.00 17.39
CA SER A 847 -16.74 80.17 16.82
C SER A 847 -18.00 80.22 17.68
N ARG A 848 -19.14 79.88 17.07
CA ARG A 848 -20.44 79.76 17.76
C ARG A 848 -21.23 78.59 17.19
N VAL A 849 -22.17 78.06 17.96
CA VAL A 849 -23.01 76.94 17.53
C VAL A 849 -24.35 77.45 16.98
N VAL A 850 -24.80 76.88 15.86
CA VAL A 850 -26.10 77.15 15.21
C VAL A 850 -26.81 75.85 14.86
N ARG A 851 -28.07 75.93 14.39
CA ARG A 851 -28.78 74.75 13.87
C ARG A 851 -28.22 74.34 12.52
N ALA A 852 -28.10 73.04 12.27
CA ALA A 852 -27.62 72.51 11.00
C ALA A 852 -28.41 73.04 9.79
N SER A 853 -29.73 73.17 9.92
CA SER A 853 -30.61 73.74 8.88
C SER A 853 -30.37 75.22 8.53
N SER A 854 -29.47 75.90 9.25
CA SER A 854 -29.05 77.27 8.96
C SER A 854 -27.59 77.36 8.51
N VAL A 855 -26.97 76.23 8.24
CA VAL A 855 -25.58 76.10 7.82
C VAL A 855 -25.52 75.66 6.38
N VAL A 856 -24.59 76.25 5.65
CA VAL A 856 -24.19 75.75 4.33
C VAL A 856 -22.66 75.66 4.30
N VAL A 857 -22.14 74.64 3.63
CA VAL A 857 -20.70 74.52 3.40
C VAL A 857 -20.34 75.31 2.16
N CYS A 858 -19.39 76.24 2.27
CA CYS A 858 -18.90 76.98 1.10
C CYS A 858 -17.68 76.29 0.51
N ASP A 859 -17.86 75.74 -0.69
CA ASP A 859 -16.87 75.06 -1.52
C ASP A 859 -15.85 76.01 -2.16
N GLY A 860 -16.02 77.32 -1.98
CA GLY A 860 -15.06 78.32 -2.41
C GLY A 860 -15.11 79.63 -1.63
N PRO A 861 -13.98 80.38 -1.57
CA PRO A 861 -13.87 81.61 -0.80
C PRO A 861 -14.67 82.77 -1.39
N HIS A 862 -15.12 82.69 -2.64
CA HIS A 862 -15.92 83.73 -3.30
C HIS A 862 -17.29 83.89 -2.63
N TRP A 863 -17.87 82.81 -2.08
CA TRP A 863 -19.14 82.82 -1.34
C TRP A 863 -19.12 83.70 -0.09
N LEU A 864 -17.94 83.90 0.52
CA LEU A 864 -17.78 84.74 1.71
C LEU A 864 -18.14 86.22 1.44
N GLN A 865 -18.09 86.65 0.16
CA GLN A 865 -18.42 88.03 -0.23
C GLN A 865 -19.93 88.32 -0.15
N LEU A 866 -20.78 87.29 -0.15
CA LEU A 866 -22.23 87.44 -0.13
C LEU A 866 -22.82 87.67 1.27
N GLY A 867 -22.00 87.54 2.33
CA GLY A 867 -22.45 87.79 3.71
C GLY A 867 -23.51 86.81 4.20
N LEU A 868 -23.52 85.58 3.68
CA LEU A 868 -24.51 84.56 4.06
C LEU A 868 -24.32 84.15 5.54
N PRO A 869 -25.41 83.95 6.30
CA PRO A 869 -25.32 83.47 7.67
C PRO A 869 -24.95 81.98 7.71
N GLY A 870 -24.12 81.57 8.68
CA GLY A 870 -23.88 80.15 8.95
C GLY A 870 -22.95 79.45 7.96
N LEU A 871 -21.96 80.16 7.39
CA LEU A 871 -21.01 79.58 6.45
C LEU A 871 -19.91 78.76 7.14
N VAL A 872 -19.69 77.54 6.67
CA VAL A 872 -18.53 76.70 7.03
C VAL A 872 -17.63 76.53 5.80
N PRO A 873 -16.37 76.98 5.85
CA PRO A 873 -15.41 76.69 4.78
C PRO A 873 -15.04 75.21 4.78
N GLY A 874 -15.23 74.54 3.64
CA GLY A 874 -14.87 73.12 3.52
C GLY A 874 -15.19 72.52 2.15
N PRO A 875 -14.67 71.31 1.87
CA PRO A 875 -14.97 70.59 0.64
C PRO A 875 -16.36 69.95 0.68
N VAL A 876 -16.81 69.42 -0.46
CA VAL A 876 -18.06 68.65 -0.59
C VAL A 876 -18.16 67.51 0.44
N ALA A 877 -17.07 66.78 0.67
CA ALA A 877 -17.03 65.70 1.66
C ALA A 877 -17.42 66.16 3.08
N LEU A 878 -17.13 67.42 3.44
CA LEU A 878 -17.57 67.97 4.73
C LEU A 878 -19.08 68.24 4.74
N ALA A 879 -19.65 68.68 3.62
CA ALA A 879 -21.09 68.90 3.48
C ALA A 879 -21.84 67.57 3.62
N ASP A 880 -21.36 66.52 2.94
CA ASP A 880 -21.89 65.17 3.03
C ASP A 880 -21.83 64.61 4.46
N LEU A 881 -20.69 64.81 5.16
CA LEU A 881 -20.50 64.34 6.54
C LEU A 881 -21.39 65.08 7.55
N LEU A 882 -21.62 66.37 7.33
CA LEU A 882 -22.48 67.19 8.17
C LEU A 882 -23.98 67.10 7.80
N ASP A 883 -24.32 66.44 6.69
CA ASP A 883 -25.65 66.41 6.06
C ASP A 883 -26.24 67.81 5.87
N VAL A 884 -25.46 68.70 5.26
CA VAL A 884 -25.88 70.08 4.93
C VAL A 884 -25.62 70.41 3.47
N ASP A 885 -26.38 71.37 2.94
CA ASP A 885 -26.25 71.80 1.56
C ASP A 885 -24.91 72.54 1.31
N LEU A 886 -24.39 72.39 0.08
CA LEU A 886 -23.35 73.29 -0.43
C LEU A 886 -23.94 74.65 -0.78
N ALA A 887 -23.17 75.71 -0.55
CA ALA A 887 -23.57 77.07 -0.93
C ALA A 887 -23.92 77.18 -2.42
N SER A 888 -23.22 76.43 -3.29
CA SER A 888 -23.48 76.34 -4.73
C SER A 888 -24.83 75.73 -5.10
N ASP A 889 -25.39 74.88 -4.24
CA ASP A 889 -26.59 74.09 -4.55
C ASP A 889 -27.86 74.86 -4.19
N VAL A 890 -27.79 75.71 -3.15
CA VAL A 890 -28.96 76.40 -2.58
C VAL A 890 -29.01 77.90 -2.87
N HIS A 891 -27.90 78.52 -3.29
CA HIS A 891 -27.88 79.95 -3.60
C HIS A 891 -27.74 80.20 -5.11
N ASP A 892 -28.77 80.84 -5.69
CA ASP A 892 -28.71 81.34 -7.06
C ASP A 892 -27.74 82.53 -7.16
N ALA A 893 -26.56 82.24 -7.69
CA ALA A 893 -25.46 83.18 -7.82
C ALA A 893 -25.20 83.58 -9.28
N ALA A 894 -26.25 83.85 -10.04
CA ALA A 894 -26.10 84.36 -11.40
C ALA A 894 -25.36 85.71 -11.42
N VAL A 895 -24.34 85.81 -12.28
CA VAL A 895 -23.64 87.06 -12.55
C VAL A 895 -24.54 87.97 -13.40
N THR A 896 -24.72 89.21 -12.96
CA THR A 896 -25.55 90.21 -13.66
C THR A 896 -24.69 91.33 -14.24
N GLY A 897 -24.81 91.56 -15.56
CA GLY A 897 -24.07 92.60 -16.29
C GLY A 897 -23.40 92.10 -17.56
N THR A 898 -23.12 93.00 -18.52
CA THR A 898 -22.37 92.68 -19.75
C THR A 898 -20.92 93.14 -19.57
N GLY A 899 -20.14 92.36 -18.82
CA GLY A 899 -18.72 92.63 -18.62
C GLY A 899 -17.92 92.61 -19.95
N ARG A 900 -16.71 93.15 -19.94
CA ARG A 900 -15.82 93.21 -21.11
C ARG A 900 -14.74 92.15 -21.00
N ARG A 901 -14.64 91.29 -22.01
CA ARG A 901 -13.57 90.28 -22.05
C ARG A 901 -12.22 90.95 -22.34
N GLN A 902 -11.26 90.75 -21.44
CA GLN A 902 -9.92 91.32 -21.49
C GLN A 902 -8.87 90.21 -21.49
N PRO A 903 -7.70 90.40 -22.13
CA PRO A 903 -6.58 89.46 -21.99
C PRO A 903 -6.07 89.46 -20.54
N VAL A 904 -5.72 88.28 -20.02
CA VAL A 904 -5.04 88.19 -18.73
C VAL A 904 -3.61 88.74 -18.87
N PRO A 905 -3.13 89.61 -17.96
CA PRO A 905 -1.78 90.17 -18.06
C PRO A 905 -0.68 89.11 -17.99
N ASP A 906 0.40 89.28 -18.78
CA ASP A 906 1.52 88.32 -18.89
C ASP A 906 2.19 88.02 -17.53
N ALA A 907 2.15 88.97 -16.59
CA ALA A 907 2.64 88.80 -15.22
C ALA A 907 2.01 87.60 -14.50
N VAL A 908 0.74 87.29 -14.78
CA VAL A 908 0.01 86.18 -14.16
C VAL A 908 0.63 84.84 -14.53
N ALA A 909 1.00 84.64 -15.80
CA ALA A 909 1.61 83.40 -16.26
C ALA A 909 2.96 83.13 -15.58
N SER A 910 3.68 84.18 -15.19
CA SER A 910 4.95 84.04 -14.47
C SER A 910 4.77 83.57 -13.02
N VAL A 911 3.62 83.88 -12.39
CA VAL A 911 3.29 83.50 -11.01
C VAL A 911 2.58 82.15 -10.94
N LEU A 912 1.59 81.93 -11.81
CA LEU A 912 0.72 80.74 -11.78
C LEU A 912 1.18 79.64 -12.76
N GLY A 913 2.10 79.94 -13.68
CA GLY A 913 2.59 79.02 -14.72
C GLY A 913 1.62 78.86 -15.89
N ALA A 914 0.35 78.56 -15.59
CA ALA A 914 -0.75 78.51 -16.56
C ALA A 914 -1.91 79.39 -16.08
N ALA A 915 -2.47 80.19 -16.98
CA ALA A 915 -3.61 81.06 -16.69
C ALA A 915 -4.61 81.04 -17.85
N PRO A 916 -5.90 81.29 -17.59
CA PRO A 916 -6.88 81.53 -18.64
C PRO A 916 -6.39 82.66 -19.58
N PRO A 917 -6.63 82.56 -20.90
CA PRO A 917 -6.15 83.58 -21.84
C PRO A 917 -6.88 84.92 -21.67
N THR A 918 -8.08 84.89 -21.10
CA THR A 918 -8.91 86.08 -20.90
C THR A 918 -9.67 86.01 -19.58
N TYR A 919 -10.04 87.16 -19.05
CA TYR A 919 -11.00 87.31 -17.94
C TYR A 919 -12.11 88.29 -18.35
N VAL A 920 -13.19 88.35 -17.56
CA VAL A 920 -14.29 89.29 -17.79
C VAL A 920 -14.20 90.43 -16.77
N GLU A 921 -13.89 91.63 -17.25
CA GLU A 921 -13.79 92.85 -16.46
C GLU A 921 -15.16 93.51 -16.30
N HIS A 922 -15.48 93.96 -15.09
CA HIS A 922 -16.71 94.68 -14.77
C HIS A 922 -16.40 95.98 -14.02
N ASP A 923 -17.11 97.05 -14.33
CA ASP A 923 -17.03 98.29 -13.54
C ASP A 923 -17.75 98.13 -12.17
N ASP A 924 -18.82 97.34 -12.13
CA ASP A 924 -19.56 96.91 -10.92
C ASP A 924 -20.03 95.47 -11.13
N LEU A 925 -19.31 94.50 -10.55
CA LEU A 925 -19.66 93.08 -10.63
C LEU A 925 -20.71 92.74 -9.57
N ARG A 926 -21.90 92.29 -10.00
CA ARG A 926 -22.98 91.88 -9.12
C ARG A 926 -23.38 90.43 -9.28
N VAL A 927 -23.45 89.72 -8.17
CA VAL A 927 -23.83 88.30 -8.08
C VAL A 927 -24.97 88.17 -7.08
N GLY A 928 -26.10 87.60 -7.49
CA GLY A 928 -27.30 87.52 -6.64
C GLY A 928 -27.78 88.89 -6.13
N GLY A 929 -27.47 89.98 -6.85
CA GLY A 929 -27.79 91.36 -6.46
C GLY A 929 -26.78 92.04 -5.50
N VAL A 930 -25.73 91.33 -5.06
CA VAL A 930 -24.66 91.85 -4.18
C VAL A 930 -23.45 92.24 -5.01
N SER A 931 -22.86 93.42 -4.76
CA SER A 931 -21.58 93.81 -5.39
C SER A 931 -20.44 92.99 -4.78
N VAL A 932 -19.68 92.30 -5.63
CA VAL A 932 -18.54 91.46 -5.25
C VAL A 932 -17.29 91.90 -6.02
N ALA A 933 -16.11 91.64 -5.47
CA ALA A 933 -14.85 92.01 -6.12
C ALA A 933 -14.49 91.03 -7.26
N TRP A 934 -14.89 89.77 -7.13
CA TRP A 934 -14.64 88.71 -8.09
C TRP A 934 -15.63 87.55 -7.99
N TRP A 935 -15.79 86.79 -9.07
CA TRP A 935 -16.61 85.60 -9.13
C TRP A 935 -16.11 84.63 -10.22
N PRO A 936 -15.97 83.33 -9.94
CA PRO A 936 -15.74 82.32 -10.98
C PRO A 936 -17.07 81.92 -11.66
N ASP A 937 -17.11 81.86 -13.00
CA ASP A 937 -18.27 81.40 -13.77
C ASP A 937 -17.80 80.47 -14.91
N GLY A 938 -17.94 79.16 -14.71
CA GLY A 938 -17.33 78.16 -15.59
C GLY A 938 -15.80 78.32 -15.68
N ASP A 939 -15.28 78.41 -16.91
CA ASP A 939 -13.85 78.65 -17.16
C ASP A 939 -13.45 80.14 -17.07
N ASP A 940 -14.43 81.04 -16.93
CA ASP A 940 -14.21 82.48 -16.90
C ASP A 940 -14.07 83.01 -15.46
N VAL A 941 -13.13 83.95 -15.28
CA VAL A 941 -13.01 84.74 -14.05
C VAL A 941 -13.63 86.11 -14.28
N HIS A 942 -14.66 86.45 -13.51
CA HIS A 942 -15.25 87.78 -13.48
C HIS A 942 -14.59 88.60 -12.37
N ALA A 943 -14.12 89.80 -12.67
CA ALA A 943 -13.46 90.66 -11.70
C ALA A 943 -13.85 92.13 -11.89
N ALA A 944 -14.05 92.83 -10.78
CA ALA A 944 -14.27 94.29 -10.74
C ALA A 944 -13.06 95.07 -10.20
N THR A 945 -12.07 94.38 -9.66
CA THR A 945 -10.86 94.99 -9.09
C THR A 945 -9.64 94.14 -9.39
N THR A 946 -8.44 94.73 -9.32
CA THR A 946 -7.18 94.02 -9.50
C THR A 946 -6.96 92.94 -8.43
N ASP A 947 -7.30 93.22 -7.17
CA ASP A 947 -7.27 92.23 -6.07
C ASP A 947 -8.31 91.12 -6.30
N GLY A 948 -9.50 91.47 -6.79
CA GLY A 948 -10.51 90.51 -7.21
C GLY A 948 -10.01 89.60 -8.33
N LEU A 949 -9.37 90.16 -9.36
CA LEU A 949 -8.77 89.39 -10.46
C LEU A 949 -7.70 88.41 -9.92
N ALA A 950 -6.84 88.87 -9.02
CA ALA A 950 -5.83 88.02 -8.39
C ALA A 950 -6.46 86.85 -7.62
N ARG A 951 -7.48 87.12 -6.80
CA ARG A 951 -8.19 86.07 -6.05
C ARG A 951 -8.90 85.09 -6.99
N GLY A 952 -9.58 85.58 -8.00
CA GLY A 952 -10.28 84.76 -8.98
C GLY A 952 -9.33 83.83 -9.72
N LEU A 953 -8.23 84.35 -10.25
CA LEU A 953 -7.24 83.56 -10.97
C LEU A 953 -6.51 82.57 -10.05
N ALA A 954 -6.13 82.98 -8.84
CA ALA A 954 -5.50 82.08 -7.88
C ALA A 954 -6.43 80.94 -7.46
N TRP A 955 -7.74 81.20 -7.34
CA TRP A 955 -8.74 80.19 -7.02
C TRP A 955 -8.95 79.21 -8.18
N THR A 956 -9.26 79.70 -9.39
CA THR A 956 -9.57 78.82 -10.54
C THR A 956 -8.39 78.00 -11.03
N THR A 957 -7.15 78.40 -10.70
CA THR A 957 -5.93 77.64 -10.97
C THR A 957 -5.47 76.74 -9.82
N GLY A 958 -6.24 76.67 -8.72
CA GLY A 958 -5.91 75.83 -7.55
C GLY A 958 -4.74 76.32 -6.72
N GLN A 959 -4.26 77.56 -6.92
CA GLN A 959 -3.10 78.15 -6.26
C GLN A 959 -3.49 79.29 -5.30
N TRP A 960 -4.50 79.04 -4.46
CA TRP A 960 -5.09 80.06 -3.57
C TRP A 960 -4.08 80.78 -2.67
N ALA A 961 -2.98 80.11 -2.26
CA ALA A 961 -1.91 80.72 -1.47
C ALA A 961 -1.27 81.93 -2.17
N LYS A 962 -1.13 81.88 -3.50
CA LYS A 962 -0.48 82.91 -4.32
C LYS A 962 -1.33 84.17 -4.56
N ARG A 963 -2.56 84.22 -4.05
CA ARG A 963 -3.48 85.36 -4.27
C ARG A 963 -2.88 86.71 -3.86
N TRP A 964 -2.04 86.74 -2.82
CA TRP A 964 -1.43 87.98 -2.31
C TRP A 964 -0.28 88.43 -3.19
N LEU A 965 0.63 87.51 -3.51
CA LEU A 965 1.73 87.72 -4.47
C LEU A 965 1.17 88.20 -5.82
N LEU A 966 0.09 87.56 -6.29
CA LEU A 966 -0.55 87.89 -7.55
C LEU A 966 -1.26 89.24 -7.51
N ALA A 967 -1.88 89.62 -6.39
CA ALA A 967 -2.50 90.93 -6.23
C ALA A 967 -1.44 92.05 -6.31
N GLU A 968 -0.28 91.82 -5.69
CA GLU A 968 0.84 92.78 -5.72
C GLU A 968 1.47 92.87 -7.11
N ALA A 969 1.75 91.72 -7.75
CA ALA A 969 2.28 91.67 -9.11
C ALA A 969 1.36 92.30 -10.16
N LEU A 970 0.03 92.18 -9.99
CA LEU A 970 -0.94 92.83 -10.88
C LEU A 970 -1.10 94.33 -10.61
N ALA A 971 -0.84 94.78 -9.37
CA ALA A 971 -0.87 96.18 -9.01
C ALA A 971 0.39 96.94 -9.49
N ASP A 972 1.56 96.30 -9.41
CA ASP A 972 2.84 96.84 -9.89
C ASP A 972 3.70 95.77 -10.58
N PRO A 973 3.57 95.60 -11.90
CA PRO A 973 4.29 94.56 -12.65
C PRO A 973 5.81 94.64 -12.59
N ASP A 974 6.40 95.80 -12.30
CA ASP A 974 7.86 95.98 -12.25
C ASP A 974 8.48 95.29 -11.02
N THR A 975 7.67 95.00 -10.00
CA THR A 975 8.09 94.31 -8.77
C THR A 975 8.19 92.79 -8.92
N LEU A 976 7.59 92.24 -9.98
CA LEU A 976 7.44 90.79 -10.19
C LEU A 976 8.75 89.98 -10.07
N PRO A 977 9.91 90.40 -10.62
CA PRO A 977 11.15 89.64 -10.46
C PRO A 977 11.61 89.50 -9.01
N GLY A 978 11.35 90.53 -8.18
CA GLY A 978 11.66 90.50 -6.75
C GLY A 978 10.70 89.58 -6.00
N LEU A 979 9.40 89.71 -6.27
CA LEU A 979 8.36 88.85 -5.68
C LEU A 979 8.60 87.37 -5.97
N LEU A 980 8.96 86.99 -7.20
CA LEU A 980 9.27 85.59 -7.55
C LEU A 980 10.55 85.06 -6.88
N ALA A 981 11.50 85.94 -6.55
CA ALA A 981 12.70 85.54 -5.80
C ALA A 981 12.40 85.31 -4.32
N GLU A 982 11.43 86.04 -3.75
CA GLU A 982 10.95 85.83 -2.38
C GLU A 982 10.09 84.57 -2.27
N ASP A 983 9.17 84.35 -3.21
CA ASP A 983 8.31 83.15 -3.29
C ASP A 983 9.11 81.83 -3.36
N ALA A 984 10.37 81.87 -3.81
CA ALA A 984 11.24 80.68 -3.85
C ALA A 984 11.74 80.19 -2.48
N PHE A 985 11.47 80.93 -1.39
CA PHE A 985 11.79 80.52 -0.02
C PHE A 985 10.61 79.87 0.72
N ASP A 986 9.39 80.05 0.23
CA ASP A 986 8.17 79.41 0.72
C ASP A 986 7.99 78.01 0.07
#